data_AF-A0A1F3XZS6-F1
#
_entry.id   AF-A0A1F3XZS6-F1
#
_cell.length_a   1.000
_cell.length_b   1.000
_cell.length_c   1.000
_cell.angle_alpha   90.00
_cell.angle_beta   90.00
_cell.angle_gamma   90.00
#
_symmetry.space_group_name_H-M   'P 1'
#
loop_
_entity.id
_entity.type
_entity.pdbx_description
1 polymer ?
#
loop_
_entity_poly.entity_id
_entity_poly.type
_entity_poly.pdbx_seq_one_letter_code
_entity_poly.pdbx_strand_id
1 'polypeptide(L)'
;MSSVSSTNDSGLHEYYKKIIEQMHDEQTEERKRMNEHEENRVSKLQEDFEYGTKEMQSDMDHTVENIKEAANENIELNKTISKEDTRKLKNMLYDNLGKTNGLEAEVVKQQRDDMKRINDELVDHHHKIIDDLDTAQANRIDVLQKEHMTKQEKNTNDARTGAYNAYHKMADEETNSYKEFKNKVDNQFYKFNQDLAQQRNFDRMQTERNLADAKLDMQYKLQKSEESSDSKTKLQQNAFDDSMNNKTKRLARAHAEEVAHLSNQMKDLIQAQGNIPKARAEAISEVINNYEREWRDRMGTANDAYETTLAKSKSDLIDAEGQYARKSSDSAREKDLNYAEILKNLNNENHRRLKEIESSFDQNLQMTQKKAKEEDIQQKKFLKEQMAQAEDAKDKALEDQARAYQDTMERTRKNEEEKVTLLQKAIDKKNSGDTAEVSSTSQEKIERTIMNQFQKKADVASAVHDEKVDELLKNNAQRVQDIRDESQERQTASIKQATHENHQMKSELLQSLRDTQLSKEDSIRNMQMDQEKELQNAFRAYTSSLEKQRRQYEEILQTQRAEALTKMHNSRQELEFANRMMQRNFSFQQNEMIREYEKKVAAQKVEYDVLIEDIKSQSETSIRETERKKRQEFEEQARGYEQRIAQMEFQHKERERYNEQNFEDQMDKLKQTNAMLHKKGNRA
;
A
#
# COMPACT_ATOMS: atom_id res chain seq x y z
N MET A 1 -11.40 -17.93 -33.52
CA MET A 1 -10.82 -18.76 -32.44
C MET A 1 -9.37 -18.38 -32.28
N SER A 2 -9.07 -17.43 -31.40
CA SER A 2 -7.70 -17.04 -31.07
C SER A 2 -7.58 -17.07 -29.55
N SER A 3 -6.97 -18.12 -29.04
CA SER A 3 -6.60 -18.31 -27.64
C SER A 3 -5.52 -17.29 -27.29
N VAL A 4 -5.92 -16.20 -26.62
CA VAL A 4 -4.97 -15.28 -25.98
C VAL A 4 -4.42 -16.00 -24.75
N SER A 5 -3.22 -16.53 -24.92
CA SER A 5 -2.37 -17.06 -23.88
C SER A 5 -2.17 -16.01 -22.78
N SER A 6 -2.80 -16.21 -21.63
CA SER A 6 -2.48 -15.49 -20.39
C SER A 6 -1.12 -15.98 -19.86
N THR A 7 -0.04 -15.42 -20.39
CA THR A 7 1.28 -15.63 -19.80
C THR A 7 1.37 -14.85 -18.49
N ASN A 8 1.13 -15.58 -17.40
CA ASN A 8 1.87 -15.56 -16.14
C ASN A 8 2.49 -14.21 -15.72
N ASP A 9 1.71 -13.43 -14.99
CA ASP A 9 2.20 -12.43 -14.03
C ASP A 9 2.33 -13.06 -12.62
N SER A 10 2.67 -14.36 -12.56
CA SER A 10 2.80 -15.10 -11.29
C SER A 10 4.04 -14.70 -10.50
N GLY A 11 5.08 -14.20 -11.18
CA GLY A 11 6.34 -13.83 -10.56
C GLY A 11 6.24 -12.62 -9.63
N LEU A 12 5.39 -11.64 -9.97
CA LEU A 12 5.18 -10.46 -9.12
C LEU A 12 4.43 -10.84 -7.84
N HIS A 13 3.43 -11.74 -7.96
CA HIS A 13 2.68 -12.20 -6.81
C HIS A 13 3.52 -13.09 -5.88
N GLU A 14 4.36 -13.98 -6.44
CA GLU A 14 5.33 -14.77 -5.65
C GLU A 14 6.38 -13.88 -4.97
N TYR A 15 6.83 -12.80 -5.63
CA TYR A 15 7.78 -11.85 -5.04
C TYR A 15 7.19 -11.15 -3.81
N TYR A 16 5.97 -10.60 -3.90
CA TYR A 16 5.33 -9.97 -2.76
C TYR A 16 4.96 -10.95 -1.65
N LYS A 17 4.54 -12.17 -2.01
CA LYS A 17 4.30 -13.23 -1.02
C LYS A 17 5.55 -13.57 -0.23
N LYS A 18 6.71 -13.66 -0.90
CA LYS A 18 8.00 -13.94 -0.26
C LYS A 18 8.46 -12.82 0.67
N ILE A 19 8.20 -11.56 0.31
CA ILE A 19 8.49 -10.41 1.18
C ILE A 19 7.59 -10.42 2.42
N ILE A 20 6.29 -10.73 2.26
CA ILE A 20 5.36 -10.82 3.38
C ILE A 20 5.74 -11.97 4.31
N GLU A 21 6.13 -13.13 3.76
CA GLU A 21 6.65 -14.26 4.55
C GLU A 21 7.94 -13.87 5.29
N GLN A 22 8.90 -13.20 4.64
CA GLN A 22 10.12 -12.72 5.30
C GLN A 22 9.83 -11.72 6.44
N MET A 23 8.95 -10.74 6.23
CA MET A 23 8.58 -9.80 7.29
C MET A 23 7.87 -10.51 8.45
N HIS A 24 7.01 -11.48 8.14
CA HIS A 24 6.34 -12.25 9.18
C HIS A 24 7.36 -13.08 9.98
N ASP A 25 8.31 -13.73 9.32
CA ASP A 25 9.37 -14.50 9.98
C ASP A 25 10.27 -13.60 10.84
N GLU A 26 10.67 -12.43 10.34
CA GLU A 26 11.44 -11.43 11.09
C GLU A 26 10.69 -10.93 12.33
N GLN A 27 9.40 -10.60 12.22
CA GLN A 27 8.57 -10.22 13.37
C GLN A 27 8.43 -11.35 14.40
N THR A 28 8.39 -12.60 13.94
CA THR A 28 8.26 -13.76 14.83
C THR A 28 9.57 -14.02 15.58
N GLU A 29 10.71 -13.89 14.89
CA GLU A 29 12.05 -13.91 15.49
C GLU A 29 12.24 -12.79 16.51
N GLU A 30 11.81 -11.56 16.18
CA GLU A 30 11.95 -10.41 17.07
C GLU A 30 11.10 -10.55 18.33
N ARG A 31 9.85 -11.03 18.20
CA ARG A 31 9.02 -11.40 19.37
C ARG A 31 9.66 -12.47 20.23
N LYS A 32 10.29 -13.48 19.60
CA LYS A 32 10.97 -14.55 20.33
C LYS A 32 12.19 -14.03 21.12
N ARG A 33 13.01 -13.17 20.50
CA ARG A 33 14.16 -12.53 21.16
C ARG A 33 13.71 -11.61 22.30
N MET A 34 12.61 -10.88 22.13
CA MET A 34 12.06 -10.02 23.17
C MET A 34 11.57 -10.85 24.37
N ASN A 35 10.83 -11.94 24.10
CA ASN A 35 10.38 -12.87 25.14
C ASN A 35 11.56 -13.53 25.87
N GLU A 36 12.59 -13.99 25.16
CA GLU A 36 13.80 -14.55 25.77
C GLU A 36 14.53 -13.51 26.62
N HIS A 37 14.59 -12.24 26.18
CA HIS A 37 15.20 -11.18 26.98
C HIS A 37 14.40 -10.88 28.25
N GLU A 38 13.07 -10.88 28.17
CA GLU A 38 12.19 -10.64 29.31
C GLU A 38 12.24 -11.80 30.31
N GLU A 39 12.23 -13.04 29.84
CA GLU A 39 12.38 -14.25 30.65
C GLU A 39 13.73 -14.26 31.38
N ASN A 40 14.83 -13.93 30.69
CA ASN A 40 16.15 -13.76 31.31
C ASN A 40 16.17 -12.65 32.37
N ARG A 41 15.45 -11.54 32.15
CA ARG A 41 15.39 -10.44 33.12
C ARG A 41 14.60 -10.82 34.37
N VAL A 42 13.48 -11.54 34.20
CA VAL A 42 12.68 -12.08 35.30
C VAL A 42 13.47 -13.12 36.10
N SER A 43 14.16 -14.04 35.41
CA SER A 43 14.99 -15.06 36.05
C SER A 43 16.12 -14.44 36.87
N LYS A 44 16.79 -13.41 36.34
CA LYS A 44 17.87 -12.71 37.05
C LYS A 44 17.36 -11.94 38.27
N LEU A 45 16.19 -11.29 38.17
CA LEU A 45 15.55 -10.65 39.32
C LEU A 45 15.18 -11.70 40.38
N GLN A 46 14.66 -12.87 39.99
CA GLN A 46 14.39 -13.96 40.94
C GLN A 46 15.66 -14.42 41.66
N GLU A 47 16.77 -14.65 40.95
CA GLU A 47 18.05 -15.04 41.55
C GLU A 47 18.58 -13.98 42.53
N ASP A 48 18.61 -12.70 42.13
CA ASP A 48 19.10 -11.61 42.98
C ASP A 48 18.28 -11.49 44.28
N PHE A 49 16.96 -11.65 44.20
CA PHE A 49 16.07 -11.62 45.38
C PHE A 49 16.18 -12.88 46.25
N GLU A 50 16.34 -14.06 45.64
CA GLU A 50 16.53 -15.33 46.37
C GLU A 50 17.87 -15.34 47.11
N TYR A 51 18.91 -14.73 46.50
CA TYR A 51 20.19 -14.50 47.16
C TYR A 51 20.05 -13.56 48.36
N GLY A 52 19.41 -12.40 48.18
CA GLY A 52 19.23 -11.43 49.27
C GLY A 52 18.37 -11.94 50.43
N THR A 53 17.38 -12.79 50.16
CA THR A 53 16.59 -13.45 51.23
C THR A 53 17.39 -14.49 51.98
N LYS A 54 18.23 -15.29 51.30
CA LYS A 54 19.15 -16.22 51.97
C LYS A 54 20.18 -15.51 52.83
N GLU A 55 20.72 -14.39 52.37
CA GLU A 55 21.66 -13.56 53.14
C GLU A 55 21.00 -13.00 54.41
N MET A 56 19.82 -12.38 54.28
CA MET A 56 19.09 -11.83 55.42
C MET A 56 18.67 -12.92 56.44
N GLN A 57 18.31 -14.11 55.96
CA GLN A 57 17.97 -15.24 56.82
C GLN A 57 19.21 -15.78 57.54
N SER A 58 20.35 -15.88 56.86
CA SER A 58 21.63 -16.25 57.47
C SER A 58 22.07 -15.26 58.56
N ASP A 59 21.90 -13.96 58.32
CA ASP A 59 22.23 -12.92 59.31
C ASP A 59 21.31 -13.01 60.54
N MET A 60 20.02 -13.25 60.32
CA MET A 60 19.06 -13.48 61.41
C MET A 60 19.41 -14.73 62.22
N ASP A 61 19.68 -15.85 61.56
CA ASP A 61 20.07 -17.10 62.24
C ASP A 61 21.33 -16.89 63.09
N HIS A 62 22.33 -16.17 62.56
CA HIS A 62 23.52 -15.80 63.33
C HIS A 62 23.22 -14.91 64.54
N THR A 63 22.28 -13.97 64.43
CA THR A 63 21.91 -13.13 65.58
C THR A 63 21.21 -13.94 66.66
N VAL A 64 20.38 -14.91 66.28
CA VAL A 64 19.74 -15.84 67.22
C VAL A 64 20.74 -16.73 67.92
N GLU A 65 21.67 -17.31 67.15
CA GLU A 65 22.72 -18.16 67.70
C GLU A 65 23.52 -17.40 68.76
N ASN A 66 23.93 -16.16 68.46
CA ASN A 66 24.65 -15.29 69.41
C ASN A 66 23.83 -14.99 70.67
N ILE A 67 22.52 -14.76 70.56
CA ILE A 67 21.64 -14.53 71.72
C ILE A 67 21.49 -15.82 72.54
N LYS A 68 21.34 -16.98 71.89
CA LYS A 68 21.24 -18.29 72.55
C LYS A 68 22.54 -18.63 73.28
N GLU A 69 23.69 -18.38 72.66
CA GLU A 69 25.01 -18.55 73.29
C GLU A 69 25.15 -17.62 74.51
N ALA A 70 24.84 -16.32 74.39
CA ALA A 70 24.91 -15.39 75.51
C ALA A 70 23.95 -15.73 76.67
N ALA A 71 22.76 -16.24 76.35
CA ALA A 71 21.80 -16.73 77.35
C ALA A 71 22.32 -17.99 78.05
N ASN A 72 22.89 -18.94 77.29
CA ASN A 72 23.47 -20.17 77.83
C ASN A 72 24.69 -19.89 78.71
N GLU A 73 25.56 -18.97 78.32
CA GLU A 73 26.69 -18.51 79.14
C GLU A 73 26.21 -17.91 80.47
N ASN A 74 25.16 -17.08 80.45
CA ASN A 74 24.55 -16.56 81.67
C ASN A 74 23.93 -17.65 82.55
N ILE A 75 23.28 -18.66 81.95
CA ILE A 75 22.73 -19.81 82.68
C ILE A 75 23.87 -20.62 83.33
N GLU A 76 24.96 -20.87 82.62
CA GLU A 76 26.16 -21.55 83.14
C GLU A 76 26.82 -20.76 84.28
N LEU A 77 26.98 -19.45 84.11
CA LEU A 77 27.53 -18.55 85.13
C LEU A 77 26.67 -18.59 86.39
N ASN A 78 25.36 -18.45 86.26
CA ASN A 78 24.42 -18.52 87.38
C ASN A 78 24.42 -19.90 88.05
N LYS A 79 24.47 -20.99 87.28
CA LYS A 79 24.63 -22.35 87.84
C LYS A 79 25.92 -22.48 88.64
N THR A 80 27.01 -21.85 88.19
CA THR A 80 28.31 -21.91 88.85
C THR A 80 28.30 -21.12 90.16
N ILE A 81 27.79 -19.87 90.13
CA ILE A 81 27.59 -19.04 91.33
C ILE A 81 26.68 -19.76 92.34
N SER A 82 25.54 -20.28 91.86
CA SER A 82 24.59 -21.02 92.70
C SER A 82 25.23 -22.26 93.33
N LYS A 83 25.98 -23.08 92.56
CA LYS A 83 26.72 -24.23 93.11
C LYS A 83 27.72 -23.81 94.19
N GLU A 84 28.42 -22.70 93.98
CA GLU A 84 29.42 -22.20 94.92
C GLU A 84 28.76 -21.69 96.22
N ASP A 85 27.66 -20.95 96.13
CA ASP A 85 26.89 -20.52 97.30
C ASP A 85 26.21 -21.69 98.02
N THR A 86 25.73 -22.69 97.27
CA THR A 86 25.23 -23.95 97.84
C THR A 86 26.35 -24.67 98.61
N ARG A 87 27.59 -24.62 98.10
CA ARG A 87 28.77 -25.21 98.74
C ARG A 87 29.17 -24.43 99.99
N LYS A 88 29.14 -23.10 99.96
CA LYS A 88 29.34 -22.25 101.16
C LYS A 88 28.29 -22.54 102.23
N LEU A 89 27.01 -22.57 101.86
CA LEU A 89 25.90 -22.93 102.76
C LEU A 89 26.07 -24.34 103.32
N LYS A 90 26.47 -25.31 102.50
CA LYS A 90 26.76 -26.69 102.94
C LYS A 90 27.92 -26.74 103.93
N ASN A 91 28.98 -25.97 103.71
CA ASN A 91 30.12 -25.88 104.63
C ASN A 91 29.78 -25.16 105.95
N MET A 92 28.76 -24.28 105.96
CA MET A 92 28.23 -23.69 107.20
C MET A 92 27.30 -24.67 107.96
N LEU A 93 26.59 -25.53 107.22
CA LEU A 93 25.67 -26.55 107.73
C LEU A 93 26.38 -27.72 108.44
N TYR A 94 27.55 -28.11 107.95
CA TYR A 94 28.29 -29.29 108.41
C TYR A 94 29.72 -28.92 108.82
N ASP A 95 30.13 -29.32 110.02
CA ASP A 95 31.55 -29.37 110.43
C ASP A 95 32.34 -30.31 109.48
N ASN A 96 33.66 -30.13 109.38
CA ASN A 96 34.59 -31.04 108.70
C ASN A 96 34.39 -32.55 109.02
N LEU A 97 33.72 -32.90 110.13
CA LEU A 97 33.32 -34.26 110.52
C LEU A 97 31.93 -34.70 110.02
N GLY A 98 31.21 -33.86 109.26
CA GLY A 98 29.90 -34.17 108.69
C GLY A 98 28.72 -34.09 109.66
N LYS A 99 28.89 -33.47 110.84
CA LYS A 99 27.82 -33.28 111.84
C LYS A 99 27.14 -31.92 111.66
N THR A 100 25.81 -31.89 111.78
CA THR A 100 25.00 -30.68 111.65
C THR A 100 25.22 -29.74 112.83
N ASN A 101 25.50 -28.45 112.57
CA ASN A 101 25.78 -27.41 113.57
C ASN A 101 24.55 -26.94 114.37
N GLY A 102 23.86 -27.85 115.07
CA GLY A 102 22.77 -27.51 116.00
C GLY A 102 21.54 -26.84 115.35
N LEU A 103 20.72 -26.14 116.15
CA LEU A 103 19.45 -25.49 115.74
C LEU A 103 19.59 -24.50 114.56
N GLU A 104 20.78 -23.97 114.31
CA GLU A 104 21.07 -23.09 113.17
C GLU A 104 21.12 -23.85 111.83
N ALA A 105 21.37 -25.16 111.85
CA ALA A 105 21.44 -26.02 110.66
C ALA A 105 20.09 -26.10 109.91
N GLU A 106 18.97 -26.01 110.62
CA GLU A 106 17.64 -26.09 110.01
C GLU A 106 17.31 -24.82 109.22
N VAL A 107 17.71 -23.65 109.73
CA VAL A 107 17.60 -22.35 109.02
C VAL A 107 18.45 -22.33 107.76
N VAL A 108 19.70 -22.80 107.84
CA VAL A 108 20.62 -22.83 106.69
C VAL A 108 20.16 -23.86 105.65
N LYS A 109 19.55 -24.98 106.06
CA LYS A 109 18.92 -25.94 105.13
C LYS A 109 17.75 -25.31 104.39
N GLN A 110 16.91 -24.56 105.10
CA GLN A 110 15.78 -23.86 104.50
C GLN A 110 16.25 -22.77 103.51
N GLN A 111 17.28 -22.00 103.87
CA GLN A 111 17.91 -21.03 102.95
C GLN A 111 18.51 -21.69 101.70
N ARG A 112 19.10 -22.88 101.83
CA ARG A 112 19.62 -23.64 100.69
C ARG A 112 18.49 -24.11 99.77
N ASP A 113 17.41 -24.63 100.33
CA ASP A 113 16.27 -25.11 99.55
C ASP A 113 15.53 -23.93 98.88
N ASP A 114 15.41 -22.79 99.55
CA ASP A 114 14.90 -21.53 98.98
C ASP A 114 15.79 -21.01 97.85
N MET A 115 17.12 -21.00 98.03
CA MET A 115 18.08 -20.64 96.97
C MET A 115 17.99 -21.56 95.76
N LYS A 116 17.82 -22.87 95.99
CA LYS A 116 17.63 -23.83 94.90
C LYS A 116 16.33 -23.56 94.16
N ARG A 117 15.23 -23.32 94.88
CA ARG A 117 13.93 -22.99 94.29
C ARG A 117 13.99 -21.70 93.47
N ILE A 118 14.60 -20.65 94.02
CA ILE A 118 14.80 -19.37 93.31
C ILE A 118 15.62 -19.58 92.04
N ASN A 119 16.68 -20.41 92.10
CA ASN A 119 17.50 -20.69 90.92
C ASN A 119 16.75 -21.51 89.86
N ASP A 120 15.94 -22.50 90.26
CA ASP A 120 15.10 -23.28 89.34
C ASP A 120 14.02 -22.37 88.69
N GLU A 121 13.38 -21.49 89.47
CA GLU A 121 12.45 -20.46 88.97
C GLU A 121 13.13 -19.48 87.99
N LEU A 122 14.38 -19.09 88.24
CA LEU A 122 15.16 -18.21 87.37
C LEU A 122 15.55 -18.90 86.04
N VAL A 123 15.86 -20.19 86.10
CA VAL A 123 16.15 -21.01 84.91
C VAL A 123 14.88 -21.17 84.07
N ASP A 124 13.73 -21.46 84.69
CA ASP A 124 12.44 -21.55 83.99
C ASP A 124 12.05 -20.20 83.38
N HIS A 125 12.30 -19.09 84.07
CA HIS A 125 12.09 -17.74 83.53
C HIS A 125 12.95 -17.47 82.31
N HIS A 126 14.23 -17.86 82.30
CA HIS A 126 15.09 -17.71 81.13
C HIS A 126 14.66 -18.61 79.96
N HIS A 127 14.24 -19.85 80.19
CA HIS A 127 13.68 -20.70 79.13
C HIS A 127 12.43 -20.05 78.53
N LYS A 128 11.55 -19.49 79.36
CA LYS A 128 10.36 -18.79 78.89
C LYS A 128 10.70 -17.56 78.03
N ILE A 129 11.73 -16.79 78.41
CA ILE A 129 12.24 -15.68 77.57
C ILE A 129 12.73 -16.19 76.21
N ILE A 130 13.45 -17.32 76.18
CA ILE A 130 13.94 -17.93 74.93
C ILE A 130 12.76 -18.38 74.06
N ASP A 131 11.75 -19.04 74.62
CA ASP A 131 10.55 -19.46 73.89
C ASP A 131 9.74 -18.26 73.36
N ASP A 132 9.59 -17.21 74.16
CA ASP A 132 8.92 -15.97 73.76
C ASP A 132 9.69 -15.25 72.63
N LEU A 133 11.03 -15.29 72.66
CA LEU A 133 11.91 -14.78 71.58
C LEU A 133 11.77 -15.60 70.30
N ASP A 134 11.82 -16.92 70.37
CA ASP A 134 11.64 -17.81 69.22
C ASP A 134 10.25 -17.60 68.59
N THR A 135 9.21 -17.42 69.42
CA THR A 135 7.84 -17.14 68.97
C THR A 135 7.71 -15.76 68.33
N ALA A 136 8.29 -14.72 68.94
CA ALA A 136 8.29 -13.37 68.39
C ALA A 136 9.04 -13.30 67.05
N GLN A 137 10.11 -14.08 66.90
CA GLN A 137 10.86 -14.17 65.67
C GLN A 137 10.12 -14.95 64.58
N ALA A 138 9.48 -16.07 64.91
CA ALA A 138 8.63 -16.79 63.96
C ALA A 138 7.53 -15.88 63.39
N ASN A 139 6.91 -15.07 64.25
CA ASN A 139 5.94 -14.05 63.83
C ASN A 139 6.57 -12.96 62.95
N ARG A 140 7.79 -12.51 63.27
CA ARG A 140 8.52 -11.52 62.47
C ARG A 140 8.90 -12.06 61.09
N ILE A 141 9.31 -13.33 60.98
CA ILE A 141 9.58 -14.01 59.71
C ILE A 141 8.30 -14.09 58.88
N ASP A 142 7.16 -14.46 59.48
CA ASP A 142 5.87 -14.53 58.77
C ASP A 142 5.40 -13.15 58.27
N VAL A 143 5.63 -12.09 59.06
CA VAL A 143 5.37 -10.70 58.65
C VAL A 143 6.29 -10.29 57.50
N LEU A 144 7.59 -10.55 57.60
CA LEU A 144 8.56 -10.25 56.53
C LEU A 144 8.26 -11.03 55.25
N GLN A 145 7.82 -12.29 55.34
CA GLN A 145 7.37 -13.07 54.19
C GLN A 145 6.10 -12.50 53.56
N LYS A 146 5.12 -12.05 54.36
CA LYS A 146 3.92 -11.37 53.83
C LYS A 146 4.27 -10.05 53.15
N GLU A 147 5.13 -9.24 53.76
CA GLU A 147 5.63 -8.01 53.15
C GLU A 147 6.39 -8.29 51.85
N HIS A 148 7.21 -9.35 51.83
CA HIS A 148 7.91 -9.82 50.63
C HIS A 148 6.94 -10.20 49.51
N MET A 149 5.95 -11.04 49.78
CA MET A 149 4.93 -11.43 48.82
C MET A 149 4.18 -10.21 48.28
N THR A 150 3.81 -9.27 49.15
CA THR A 150 3.11 -8.04 48.76
C THR A 150 3.99 -7.15 47.87
N LYS A 151 5.29 -7.03 48.17
CA LYS A 151 6.25 -6.24 47.39
C LYS A 151 6.55 -6.89 46.04
N GLN A 152 6.65 -8.22 45.99
CA GLN A 152 6.81 -8.98 44.75
C GLN A 152 5.57 -8.86 43.86
N GLU A 153 4.38 -8.94 44.45
CA GLU A 153 3.10 -8.76 43.74
C GLU A 153 2.92 -7.33 43.22
N LYS A 154 3.40 -6.33 43.98
CA LYS A 154 3.46 -4.94 43.52
C LYS A 154 4.45 -4.76 42.37
N ASN A 155 5.69 -5.24 42.51
CA ASN A 155 6.71 -5.11 41.46
C ASN A 155 6.32 -5.84 40.17
N THR A 156 5.70 -7.02 40.27
CA THR A 156 5.17 -7.74 39.10
C THR A 156 3.99 -7.04 38.47
N ASN A 157 3.10 -6.43 39.25
CA ASN A 157 2.03 -5.59 38.72
C ASN A 157 2.57 -4.31 38.06
N ASP A 158 3.55 -3.64 38.65
CA ASP A 158 4.18 -2.45 38.08
C ASP A 158 4.93 -2.80 36.78
N ALA A 159 5.62 -3.95 36.73
CA ALA A 159 6.25 -4.47 35.53
C ALA A 159 5.22 -4.83 34.44
N ARG A 160 4.12 -5.51 34.80
CA ARG A 160 3.01 -5.81 33.88
C ARG A 160 2.38 -4.53 33.34
N THR A 161 2.15 -3.55 34.19
CA THR A 161 1.54 -2.28 33.81
C THR A 161 2.49 -1.48 32.92
N GLY A 162 3.79 -1.49 33.23
CA GLY A 162 4.84 -0.90 32.39
C GLY A 162 4.94 -1.55 31.01
N ALA A 163 4.95 -2.88 30.96
CA ALA A 163 4.98 -3.65 29.71
C ALA A 163 3.70 -3.42 28.90
N TYR A 164 2.52 -3.44 29.54
CA TYR A 164 1.25 -3.16 28.90
C TYR A 164 1.19 -1.75 28.31
N ASN A 165 1.64 -0.74 29.07
CA ASN A 165 1.71 0.65 28.59
C ASN A 165 2.73 0.82 27.45
N ALA A 166 3.87 0.13 27.50
CA ALA A 166 4.84 0.13 26.42
C ALA A 166 4.28 -0.52 25.15
N TYR A 167 3.57 -1.64 25.30
CA TYR A 167 2.92 -2.34 24.20
C TYR A 167 1.82 -1.50 23.56
N HIS A 168 0.97 -0.85 24.36
CA HIS A 168 -0.04 0.09 23.87
C HIS A 168 0.59 1.27 23.15
N LYS A 169 1.65 1.84 23.70
CA LYS A 169 2.36 2.94 23.06
C LYS A 169 3.00 2.54 21.73
N MET A 170 3.57 1.33 21.63
CA MET A 170 4.07 0.79 20.36
C MET A 170 2.93 0.55 19.37
N ALA A 171 1.78 0.04 19.81
CA ALA A 171 0.62 -0.14 18.95
C ALA A 171 0.06 1.20 18.44
N ASP A 172 0.03 2.23 19.29
CA ASP A 172 -0.36 3.59 18.90
C ASP A 172 0.64 4.21 17.90
N GLU A 173 1.94 4.01 18.13
CA GLU A 173 3.01 4.45 17.23
C GLU A 173 2.94 3.72 15.87
N GLU A 174 2.69 2.41 15.85
CA GLU A 174 2.42 1.64 14.62
C GLU A 174 1.16 2.12 13.91
N THR A 175 0.08 2.39 14.65
CA THR A 175 -1.18 2.86 14.07
C THR A 175 -1.04 4.24 13.46
N ASN A 176 -0.26 5.12 14.10
CA ASN A 176 0.05 6.45 13.57
C ASN A 176 0.99 6.37 12.37
N SER A 177 2.04 5.55 12.43
CA SER A 177 2.93 5.26 11.30
C SER A 177 2.15 4.72 10.09
N TYR A 178 1.21 3.80 10.32
CA TYR A 178 0.35 3.27 9.26
C TYR A 178 -0.59 4.34 8.68
N LYS A 179 -1.16 5.23 9.50
CA LYS A 179 -1.96 6.37 9.01
C LYS A 179 -1.13 7.34 8.18
N GLU A 180 0.09 7.65 8.60
CA GLU A 180 1.01 8.51 7.84
C GLU A 180 1.42 7.87 6.53
N PHE A 181 1.76 6.58 6.55
CA PHE A 181 2.07 5.80 5.35
C PHE A 181 0.89 5.79 4.37
N LYS A 182 -0.31 5.52 4.88
CA LYS A 182 -1.55 5.53 4.09
C LYS A 182 -1.81 6.90 3.47
N ASN A 183 -1.69 7.98 4.25
CA ASN A 183 -1.86 9.34 3.72
C ASN A 183 -0.79 9.67 2.66
N LYS A 184 0.45 9.19 2.82
CA LYS A 184 1.51 9.37 1.82
C LYS A 184 1.21 8.61 0.54
N VAL A 185 0.75 7.36 0.63
CA VAL A 185 0.32 6.56 -0.53
C VAL A 185 -0.89 7.18 -1.22
N ASP A 186 -1.90 7.62 -0.47
CA ASP A 186 -3.10 8.28 -1.01
C ASP A 186 -2.71 9.59 -1.74
N ASN A 187 -1.79 10.38 -1.17
CA ASN A 187 -1.25 11.59 -1.81
C ASN A 187 -0.44 11.27 -3.08
N GLN A 188 0.38 10.21 -3.06
CA GLN A 188 1.10 9.77 -4.25
C GLN A 188 0.14 9.30 -5.34
N PHE A 189 -0.93 8.59 -4.98
CA PHE A 189 -1.95 8.14 -5.92
C PHE A 189 -2.73 9.33 -6.51
N TYR A 190 -3.04 10.33 -5.69
CA TYR A 190 -3.65 11.58 -6.16
C TYR A 190 -2.75 12.33 -7.14
N LYS A 191 -1.46 12.44 -6.82
CA LYS A 191 -0.47 13.09 -7.69
C LYS A 191 -0.26 12.32 -8.99
N PHE A 192 -0.18 10.99 -8.92
CA PHE A 192 -0.11 10.11 -10.10
C PHE A 192 -1.33 10.29 -11.00
N ASN A 193 -2.55 10.31 -10.46
CA ASN A 193 -3.75 10.57 -11.25
C ASN A 193 -3.76 11.97 -11.87
N GLN A 194 -3.24 12.96 -11.16
CA GLN A 194 -3.09 14.32 -11.68
C GLN A 194 -2.08 14.37 -12.83
N ASP A 195 -0.93 13.72 -12.70
CA ASP A 195 0.10 13.62 -13.74
C ASP A 195 -0.43 12.85 -14.96
N LEU A 196 -1.18 11.77 -14.73
CA LEU A 196 -1.80 10.97 -15.80
C LEU A 196 -2.90 11.75 -16.54
N ALA A 197 -3.65 12.61 -15.83
CA ALA A 197 -4.59 13.54 -16.44
C ALA A 197 -3.88 14.63 -17.26
N GLN A 198 -2.76 15.17 -16.77
CA GLN A 198 -1.94 16.13 -17.51
C GLN A 198 -1.33 15.49 -18.76
N GLN A 199 -0.82 14.26 -18.66
CA GLN A 199 -0.25 13.52 -19.77
C GLN A 199 -1.32 13.19 -20.83
N ARG A 200 -2.51 12.75 -20.42
CA ARG A 200 -3.64 12.56 -21.35
C ARG A 200 -4.02 13.86 -22.06
N ASN A 201 -4.01 15.00 -21.37
CA ASN A 201 -4.26 16.30 -22.00
C ASN A 201 -3.14 16.70 -22.97
N PHE A 202 -1.89 16.43 -22.62
CA PHE A 202 -0.74 16.65 -23.51
C PHE A 202 -0.84 15.79 -24.78
N ASP A 203 -1.10 14.49 -24.64
CA ASP A 203 -1.30 13.57 -25.76
C ASP A 203 -2.50 13.99 -26.63
N ARG A 204 -3.58 14.48 -26.00
CA ARG A 204 -4.74 15.03 -26.72
C ARG A 204 -4.36 16.28 -27.52
N MET A 205 -3.61 17.21 -26.94
CA MET A 205 -3.13 18.40 -27.67
C MET A 205 -2.18 18.01 -28.81
N GLN A 206 -1.30 17.03 -28.60
CA GLN A 206 -0.36 16.57 -29.63
C GLN A 206 -1.09 15.87 -30.77
N THR A 207 -2.11 15.05 -30.48
CA THR A 207 -2.96 14.41 -31.50
C THR A 207 -3.82 15.43 -32.24
N GLU A 208 -4.39 16.42 -31.54
CA GLU A 208 -5.09 17.55 -32.18
C GLU A 208 -4.18 18.34 -33.12
N ARG A 209 -2.92 18.60 -32.71
CA ARG A 209 -1.91 19.27 -33.53
C ARG A 209 -1.52 18.44 -34.75
N ASN A 210 -1.25 17.15 -34.57
CA ASN A 210 -0.95 16.24 -35.68
C ASN A 210 -2.14 16.12 -36.65
N LEU A 211 -3.37 16.16 -36.15
CA LEU A 211 -4.58 16.14 -36.98
C LEU A 211 -4.74 17.45 -37.76
N ALA A 212 -4.40 18.59 -37.14
CA ALA A 212 -4.38 19.89 -37.81
C ALA A 212 -3.33 19.92 -38.92
N ASP A 213 -2.11 19.45 -38.64
CA ASP A 213 -1.02 19.36 -39.62
C ASP A 213 -1.38 18.40 -40.76
N ALA A 214 -2.00 17.25 -40.46
CA ALA A 214 -2.48 16.30 -41.48
C ALA A 214 -3.59 16.89 -42.35
N LYS A 215 -4.50 17.70 -41.77
CA LYS A 215 -5.52 18.43 -42.54
C LYS A 215 -4.89 19.47 -43.46
N LEU A 216 -3.85 20.15 -43.00
CA LEU A 216 -3.12 21.18 -43.76
C LEU A 216 -2.33 20.55 -44.92
N ASP A 217 -1.65 19.41 -44.67
CA ASP A 217 -0.98 18.61 -45.70
C ASP A 217 -1.98 18.03 -46.72
N MET A 218 -3.15 17.56 -46.24
CA MET A 218 -4.21 17.07 -47.13
C MET A 218 -4.77 18.20 -48.02
N GLN A 219 -4.99 19.40 -47.47
CA GLN A 219 -5.38 20.58 -48.25
C GLN A 219 -4.31 20.96 -49.28
N TYR A 220 -3.03 20.97 -48.88
CA TYR A 220 -1.92 21.25 -49.79
C TYR A 220 -1.84 20.22 -50.93
N LYS A 221 -2.03 18.93 -50.62
CA LYS A 221 -2.08 17.86 -51.64
C LYS A 221 -3.28 17.99 -52.57
N LEU A 222 -4.45 18.35 -52.04
CA LEU A 222 -5.65 18.64 -52.83
C LEU A 222 -5.42 19.80 -53.80
N GLN A 223 -4.90 20.92 -53.30
CA GLN A 223 -4.56 22.08 -54.12
C GLN A 223 -3.52 21.73 -55.20
N LYS A 224 -2.47 20.98 -54.86
CA LYS A 224 -1.45 20.54 -55.82
C LYS A 224 -2.00 19.55 -56.85
N SER A 225 -2.98 18.72 -56.45
CA SER A 225 -3.70 17.82 -57.37
C SER A 225 -4.61 18.60 -58.32
N GLU A 226 -5.29 19.65 -57.84
CA GLU A 226 -6.07 20.57 -58.67
C GLU A 226 -5.16 21.30 -59.66
N GLU A 227 -4.04 21.87 -59.21
CA GLU A 227 -3.03 22.50 -60.08
C GLU A 227 -2.45 21.52 -61.12
N SER A 228 -2.20 20.26 -60.73
CA SER A 228 -1.75 19.21 -61.65
C SER A 228 -2.84 18.78 -62.63
N SER A 229 -4.10 18.75 -62.20
CA SER A 229 -5.26 18.44 -63.05
C SER A 229 -5.50 19.55 -64.05
N ASP A 230 -5.43 20.82 -63.62
CA ASP A 230 -5.51 21.99 -64.47
C ASP A 230 -4.34 22.07 -65.45
N SER A 231 -3.13 21.73 -65.00
CA SER A 231 -1.96 21.63 -65.88
C SER A 231 -2.14 20.53 -66.92
N LYS A 232 -2.60 19.33 -66.53
CA LYS A 232 -2.92 18.24 -67.47
C LYS A 232 -4.03 18.63 -68.44
N THR A 233 -5.07 19.32 -67.98
CA THR A 233 -6.19 19.77 -68.82
C THR A 233 -5.71 20.81 -69.82
N LYS A 234 -4.90 21.79 -69.39
CA LYS A 234 -4.25 22.76 -70.29
C LYS A 234 -3.30 22.09 -71.28
N LEU A 235 -2.55 21.07 -70.85
CA LEU A 235 -1.61 20.36 -71.71
C LEU A 235 -2.34 19.46 -72.73
N GLN A 236 -3.45 18.84 -72.34
CA GLN A 236 -4.36 18.12 -73.24
C GLN A 236 -5.07 19.07 -74.20
N GLN A 237 -5.48 20.25 -73.74
CA GLN A 237 -6.11 21.27 -74.57
C GLN A 237 -5.12 21.85 -75.57
N ASN A 238 -3.89 22.18 -75.15
CA ASN A 238 -2.81 22.59 -76.04
C ASN A 238 -2.43 21.48 -77.02
N ALA A 239 -2.35 20.21 -76.58
CA ALA A 239 -2.08 19.08 -77.48
C ALA A 239 -3.24 18.85 -78.46
N PHE A 240 -4.49 19.09 -78.05
CA PHE A 240 -5.66 19.04 -78.91
C PHE A 240 -5.66 20.18 -79.91
N ASP A 241 -5.34 21.40 -79.48
CA ASP A 241 -5.23 22.59 -80.33
C ASP A 241 -4.05 22.45 -81.31
N ASP A 242 -2.91 21.93 -80.88
CA ASP A 242 -1.77 21.60 -81.74
C ASP A 242 -2.11 20.47 -82.71
N SER A 243 -2.84 19.44 -82.26
CA SER A 243 -3.34 18.37 -83.12
C SER A 243 -4.34 18.90 -84.16
N MET A 244 -5.25 19.79 -83.77
CA MET A 244 -6.21 20.43 -84.68
C MET A 244 -5.49 21.37 -85.63
N ASN A 245 -4.55 22.18 -85.17
CA ASN A 245 -3.76 23.08 -86.00
C ASN A 245 -2.86 22.29 -86.97
N ASN A 246 -2.29 21.16 -86.53
CA ASN A 246 -1.57 20.24 -87.39
C ASN A 246 -2.49 19.51 -88.36
N LYS A 247 -3.73 19.15 -87.97
CA LYS A 247 -4.74 18.63 -88.89
C LYS A 247 -5.16 19.67 -89.91
N THR A 248 -5.34 20.94 -89.54
CA THR A 248 -5.65 22.05 -90.45
C THR A 248 -4.49 22.34 -91.40
N LYS A 249 -3.24 22.32 -90.91
CA LYS A 249 -2.03 22.43 -91.75
C LYS A 249 -1.84 21.22 -92.65
N ARG A 250 -2.16 20.01 -92.18
CA ARG A 250 -2.15 18.79 -92.99
C ARG A 250 -3.28 18.77 -94.00
N LEU A 251 -4.47 19.28 -93.68
CA LEU A 251 -5.56 19.44 -94.65
C LEU A 251 -5.18 20.48 -95.69
N ALA A 252 -4.58 21.60 -95.31
CA ALA A 252 -4.11 22.62 -96.24
C ALA A 252 -2.97 22.12 -97.15
N ARG A 253 -2.06 21.28 -96.62
CA ARG A 253 -1.02 20.60 -97.41
C ARG A 253 -1.59 19.49 -98.27
N ALA A 254 -2.50 18.68 -97.75
CA ALA A 254 -3.19 17.63 -98.50
C ALA A 254 -4.02 18.21 -99.63
N HIS A 255 -4.70 19.34 -99.45
CA HIS A 255 -5.41 20.04 -100.53
C HIS A 255 -4.45 20.61 -101.60
N ALA A 256 -3.24 21.02 -101.23
CA ALA A 256 -2.21 21.48 -102.17
C ALA A 256 -1.53 20.30 -102.91
N GLU A 257 -1.34 19.17 -102.22
CA GLU A 257 -0.78 17.94 -102.74
C GLU A 257 -1.80 17.15 -103.58
N GLU A 258 -3.09 17.19 -103.26
CA GLU A 258 -4.19 16.55 -103.99
C GLU A 258 -4.45 17.26 -105.34
N VAL A 259 -4.29 18.59 -105.40
CA VAL A 259 -4.28 19.34 -106.67
C VAL A 259 -3.07 18.96 -107.55
N ALA A 260 -1.92 18.63 -106.95
CA ALA A 260 -0.74 18.13 -107.67
C ALA A 260 -0.85 16.64 -108.03
N HIS A 261 -1.49 15.83 -107.19
CA HIS A 261 -1.63 14.38 -107.35
C HIS A 261 -2.74 14.02 -108.35
N LEU A 262 -3.84 14.78 -108.41
CA LEU A 262 -4.88 14.63 -109.44
C LEU A 262 -4.34 14.99 -110.84
N SER A 263 -3.37 15.91 -110.93
CA SER A 263 -2.67 16.23 -112.18
C SER A 263 -1.75 15.08 -112.66
N ASN A 264 -1.16 14.32 -111.73
CA ASN A 264 -0.30 13.17 -112.04
C ASN A 264 -1.10 11.86 -112.22
N GLN A 265 -2.20 11.64 -111.50
CA GLN A 265 -3.08 10.47 -111.65
C GLN A 265 -3.82 10.44 -112.99
N MET A 266 -4.08 11.59 -113.61
CA MET A 266 -4.59 11.66 -114.98
C MET A 266 -3.59 11.13 -116.02
N LYS A 267 -2.29 11.11 -115.70
CA LYS A 267 -1.22 10.58 -116.58
C LYS A 267 -1.01 9.07 -116.38
N ASP A 268 -1.14 8.58 -115.15
CA ASP A 268 -0.90 7.17 -114.81
C ASP A 268 -2.11 6.25 -115.02
N LEU A 269 -3.34 6.80 -115.03
CA LEU A 269 -4.57 6.04 -115.33
C LEU A 269 -4.72 5.62 -116.80
N ILE A 270 -3.85 6.08 -117.70
CA ILE A 270 -3.82 5.65 -119.12
C ILE A 270 -2.94 4.39 -119.33
N GLN A 271 -2.13 3.96 -118.35
CA GLN A 271 -1.21 2.82 -118.52
C GLN A 271 -1.40 1.62 -117.58
N ALA A 272 -2.24 1.70 -116.54
CA ALA A 272 -2.39 0.61 -115.57
C ALA A 272 -3.70 -0.19 -115.67
N GLN A 273 -4.25 -0.33 -116.87
CA GLN A 273 -5.43 -1.18 -117.11
C GLN A 273 -5.01 -2.62 -117.42
N GLY A 274 -4.58 -3.37 -116.40
CA GLY A 274 -4.31 -4.79 -116.59
C GLY A 274 -3.58 -5.56 -115.51
N ASN A 275 -3.87 -5.39 -114.21
CA ASN A 275 -3.65 -6.40 -113.14
C ASN A 275 -4.11 -5.94 -111.72
N ILE A 276 -5.38 -5.56 -111.56
CA ILE A 276 -5.90 -4.94 -110.31
C ILE A 276 -6.21 -5.91 -109.14
N PRO A 277 -6.58 -7.19 -109.30
CA PRO A 277 -7.01 -7.99 -108.14
C PRO A 277 -5.86 -8.42 -107.20
N LYS A 278 -4.64 -8.63 -107.72
CA LYS A 278 -3.54 -9.23 -106.95
C LYS A 278 -2.77 -8.21 -106.11
N ALA A 279 -2.50 -7.03 -106.68
CA ALA A 279 -1.84 -5.92 -105.97
C ALA A 279 -2.71 -5.34 -104.84
N ARG A 280 -4.04 -5.37 -104.99
CA ARG A 280 -4.97 -4.90 -103.94
C ARG A 280 -4.98 -5.83 -102.72
N ALA A 281 -4.88 -7.14 -102.93
CA ALA A 281 -4.83 -8.11 -101.84
C ALA A 281 -3.50 -8.03 -101.07
N GLU A 282 -2.38 -7.84 -101.76
CA GLU A 282 -1.05 -7.65 -101.14
C GLU A 282 -0.98 -6.34 -100.35
N ALA A 283 -1.49 -5.23 -100.91
CA ALA A 283 -1.55 -3.95 -100.21
C ALA A 283 -2.47 -3.97 -98.96
N ILE A 284 -3.64 -4.64 -99.03
CA ILE A 284 -4.52 -4.82 -97.88
C ILE A 284 -3.82 -5.66 -96.80
N SER A 285 -3.14 -6.75 -97.19
CA SER A 285 -2.38 -7.58 -96.25
C SER A 285 -1.25 -6.81 -95.58
N GLU A 286 -0.54 -5.94 -96.31
CA GLU A 286 0.54 -5.12 -95.77
C GLU A 286 0.02 -4.07 -94.79
N VAL A 287 -1.11 -3.41 -95.10
CA VAL A 287 -1.76 -2.46 -94.20
C VAL A 287 -2.26 -3.15 -92.92
N ILE A 288 -2.85 -4.34 -93.02
CA ILE A 288 -3.27 -5.12 -91.85
C ILE A 288 -2.06 -5.48 -90.99
N ASN A 289 -0.97 -5.96 -91.60
CA ASN A 289 0.26 -6.32 -90.86
C ASN A 289 0.90 -5.11 -90.17
N ASN A 290 0.89 -3.94 -90.81
CA ASN A 290 1.39 -2.71 -90.20
C ASN A 290 0.51 -2.25 -89.04
N TYR A 291 -0.82 -2.32 -89.19
CA TYR A 291 -1.76 -1.99 -88.12
C TYR A 291 -1.64 -2.96 -86.93
N GLU A 292 -1.51 -4.26 -87.17
CA GLU A 292 -1.25 -5.24 -86.11
C GLU A 292 0.06 -4.98 -85.39
N ARG A 293 1.12 -4.63 -86.11
CA ARG A 293 2.42 -4.28 -85.52
C ARG A 293 2.31 -3.03 -84.66
N GLU A 294 1.71 -1.95 -85.18
CA GLU A 294 1.48 -0.73 -84.40
C GLU A 294 0.61 -0.96 -83.17
N TRP A 295 -0.42 -1.80 -83.29
CA TRP A 295 -1.28 -2.14 -82.15
C TRP A 295 -0.52 -2.94 -81.10
N ARG A 296 0.30 -3.92 -81.49
CA ARG A 296 1.17 -4.67 -80.58
C ARG A 296 2.20 -3.77 -79.91
N ASP A 297 2.81 -2.84 -80.63
CA ASP A 297 3.78 -1.88 -80.08
C ASP A 297 3.11 -0.92 -79.09
N ARG A 298 1.90 -0.44 -79.38
CA ARG A 298 1.10 0.39 -78.45
C ARG A 298 0.68 -0.37 -77.20
N MET A 299 0.26 -1.63 -77.36
CA MET A 299 -0.10 -2.47 -76.21
C MET A 299 1.13 -2.84 -75.38
N GLY A 300 2.29 -3.08 -76.04
CA GLY A 300 3.57 -3.29 -75.37
C GLY A 300 3.98 -2.08 -74.54
N THR A 301 4.02 -0.88 -75.14
CA THR A 301 4.34 0.36 -74.42
C THR A 301 3.35 0.69 -73.30
N ALA A 302 2.06 0.42 -73.48
CA ALA A 302 1.06 0.59 -72.42
C ALA A 302 1.27 -0.40 -71.26
N ASN A 303 1.57 -1.66 -71.56
CA ASN A 303 1.89 -2.66 -70.55
C ASN A 303 3.19 -2.33 -69.81
N ASP A 304 4.25 -1.93 -70.52
CA ASP A 304 5.52 -1.53 -69.90
C ASP A 304 5.34 -0.34 -68.96
N ALA A 305 4.51 0.64 -69.34
CA ALA A 305 4.16 1.78 -68.49
C ALA A 305 3.35 1.34 -67.25
N TYR A 306 2.41 0.40 -67.43
CA TYR A 306 1.66 -0.17 -66.31
C TYR A 306 2.57 -0.96 -65.35
N GLU A 307 3.45 -1.81 -65.87
CA GLU A 307 4.41 -2.57 -65.05
C GLU A 307 5.38 -1.64 -64.32
N THR A 308 5.85 -0.57 -64.97
CA THR A 308 6.72 0.44 -64.35
C THR A 308 6.01 1.17 -63.23
N THR A 309 4.74 1.58 -63.42
CA THR A 309 3.96 2.25 -62.37
C THR A 309 3.64 1.30 -61.22
N LEU A 310 3.31 0.04 -61.51
CA LEU A 310 3.09 -1.00 -60.51
C LEU A 310 4.36 -1.29 -59.69
N ALA A 311 5.52 -1.39 -60.33
CA ALA A 311 6.81 -1.57 -59.67
C ALA A 311 7.15 -0.38 -58.77
N LYS A 312 6.91 0.84 -59.25
CA LYS A 312 7.10 2.06 -58.46
C LYS A 312 6.17 2.09 -57.23
N SER A 313 4.87 1.81 -57.40
CA SER A 313 3.94 1.78 -56.28
C SER A 313 4.26 0.69 -55.26
N LYS A 314 4.77 -0.47 -55.70
CA LYS A 314 5.28 -1.51 -54.79
C LYS A 314 6.51 -1.04 -54.02
N SER A 315 7.45 -0.36 -54.68
CA SER A 315 8.62 0.23 -54.03
C SER A 315 8.23 1.29 -53.00
N ASP A 316 7.35 2.22 -53.36
CA ASP A 316 6.86 3.28 -52.46
C ASP A 316 6.16 2.68 -51.23
N LEU A 317 5.44 1.56 -51.40
CA LEU A 317 4.76 0.84 -50.30
C LEU A 317 5.77 0.16 -49.37
N ILE A 318 6.81 -0.49 -49.91
CA ILE A 318 7.89 -1.08 -49.11
C ILE A 318 8.64 0.00 -48.31
N ASP A 319 8.93 1.15 -48.94
CA ASP A 319 9.58 2.27 -48.27
C ASP A 319 8.71 2.86 -47.16
N ALA A 320 7.39 2.98 -47.39
CA ALA A 320 6.44 3.43 -46.38
C ALA A 320 6.36 2.43 -45.21
N GLU A 321 6.23 1.13 -45.47
CA GLU A 321 6.24 0.08 -44.45
C GLU A 321 7.54 0.11 -43.63
N GLY A 322 8.69 0.30 -44.29
CA GLY A 322 9.98 0.46 -43.62
C GLY A 322 10.02 1.68 -42.70
N GLN A 323 9.45 2.82 -43.12
CA GLN A 323 9.34 4.01 -42.27
C GLN A 323 8.40 3.81 -41.08
N TYR A 324 7.26 3.14 -41.29
CA TYR A 324 6.33 2.82 -40.20
C TYR A 324 6.96 1.86 -39.18
N ALA A 325 7.68 0.84 -39.66
CA ALA A 325 8.41 -0.09 -38.79
C ALA A 325 9.48 0.64 -37.96
N ARG A 326 10.26 1.54 -38.58
CA ARG A 326 11.25 2.38 -37.87
C ARG A 326 10.60 3.28 -36.82
N LYS A 327 9.55 4.03 -37.19
CA LYS A 327 8.81 4.89 -36.24
C LYS A 327 8.20 4.10 -35.10
N SER A 328 7.66 2.90 -35.38
CA SER A 328 7.14 2.01 -34.34
C SER A 328 8.23 1.51 -33.41
N SER A 329 9.41 1.16 -33.95
CA SER A 329 10.57 0.74 -33.16
C SER A 329 11.15 1.89 -32.32
N ASP A 330 11.24 3.10 -32.88
CA ASP A 330 11.72 4.29 -32.17
C ASP A 330 10.75 4.67 -31.04
N SER A 331 9.43 4.61 -31.30
CA SER A 331 8.41 4.83 -30.27
C SER A 331 8.47 3.79 -29.15
N ALA A 332 8.72 2.52 -29.46
CA ALA A 332 8.92 1.48 -28.45
C ALA A 332 10.17 1.77 -27.61
N ARG A 333 11.29 2.13 -28.26
CA ARG A 333 12.55 2.47 -27.59
C ARG A 333 12.42 3.71 -26.70
N GLU A 334 11.68 4.73 -27.14
CA GLU A 334 11.38 5.93 -26.35
C GLU A 334 10.55 5.59 -25.11
N LYS A 335 9.54 4.72 -25.24
CA LYS A 335 8.76 4.21 -24.10
C LYS A 335 9.63 3.43 -23.12
N ASP A 336 10.51 2.55 -23.62
CA ASP A 336 11.43 1.78 -22.77
C ASP A 336 12.40 2.69 -22.02
N LEU A 337 12.93 3.74 -22.67
CA LEU A 337 13.77 4.76 -22.02
C LEU A 337 13.00 5.51 -20.93
N ASN A 338 11.76 5.90 -21.20
CA ASN A 338 10.91 6.58 -20.23
C ASN A 338 10.59 5.67 -19.03
N TYR A 339 10.27 4.40 -19.25
CA TYR A 339 10.09 3.43 -18.17
C TYR A 339 11.36 3.20 -17.35
N ALA A 340 12.52 3.12 -17.99
CA ALA A 340 13.80 3.01 -17.30
C ALA A 340 14.10 4.25 -16.45
N GLU A 341 13.74 5.45 -16.93
CA GLU A 341 13.89 6.70 -16.16
C GLU A 341 12.93 6.75 -14.97
N ILE A 342 11.67 6.36 -15.13
CA ILE A 342 10.69 6.24 -14.05
C ILE A 342 11.18 5.26 -12.98
N LEU A 343 11.67 4.08 -13.38
CA LEU A 343 12.21 3.07 -12.47
C LEU A 343 13.45 3.57 -11.73
N LYS A 344 14.35 4.27 -12.43
CA LYS A 344 15.53 4.90 -11.81
C LYS A 344 15.12 5.95 -10.78
N ASN A 345 14.12 6.78 -11.07
CA ASN A 345 13.63 7.80 -10.16
C ASN A 345 12.94 7.17 -8.93
N LEU A 346 12.12 6.13 -9.13
CA LEU A 346 11.52 5.34 -8.04
C LEU A 346 12.57 4.71 -7.13
N ASN A 347 13.61 4.09 -7.71
CA ASN A 347 14.70 3.51 -6.93
C ASN A 347 15.47 4.57 -6.14
N ASN A 348 15.75 5.74 -6.74
CA ASN A 348 16.40 6.85 -6.03
C ASN A 348 15.53 7.40 -4.89
N GLU A 349 14.22 7.51 -5.11
CA GLU A 349 13.28 7.95 -4.07
C GLU A 349 13.20 6.93 -2.93
N ASN A 350 13.09 5.64 -3.24
CA ASN A 350 13.12 4.58 -2.25
C ASN A 350 14.43 4.58 -1.45
N HIS A 351 15.56 4.80 -2.11
CA HIS A 351 16.84 4.84 -1.42
C HIS A 351 16.97 6.06 -0.50
N ARG A 352 16.41 7.22 -0.89
CA ARG A 352 16.29 8.39 0.01
C ARG A 352 15.37 8.10 1.20
N ARG A 353 14.22 7.47 0.97
CA ARG A 353 13.28 7.08 2.04
C ARG A 353 13.92 6.13 3.03
N LEU A 354 14.66 5.13 2.56
CA LEU A 354 15.39 4.21 3.43
C LEU A 354 16.41 4.95 4.30
N LYS A 355 17.18 5.88 3.72
CA LYS A 355 18.09 6.72 4.51
C LYS A 355 17.39 7.63 5.52
N GLU A 356 16.23 8.17 5.17
CA GLU A 356 15.42 8.97 6.10
C GLU A 356 14.90 8.11 7.26
N ILE A 357 14.44 6.89 6.98
CA ILE A 357 13.99 5.92 7.99
C ILE A 357 15.16 5.52 8.89
N GLU A 358 16.30 5.14 8.33
CA GLU A 358 17.54 4.81 9.07
C GLU A 358 17.94 5.97 9.98
N SER A 359 17.98 7.20 9.46
CA SER A 359 18.30 8.38 10.26
C SER A 359 17.28 8.66 11.36
N SER A 360 15.99 8.42 11.12
CA SER A 360 14.94 8.59 12.14
C SER A 360 15.02 7.52 13.22
N PHE A 361 15.36 6.29 12.84
CA PHE A 361 15.55 5.18 13.75
C PHE A 361 16.76 5.43 14.66
N ASP A 362 17.88 5.89 14.10
CA ASP A 362 19.07 6.26 14.87
C ASP A 362 18.78 7.41 15.85
N GLN A 363 18.00 8.41 15.44
CA GLN A 363 17.57 9.50 16.34
C GLN A 363 16.67 8.99 17.46
N ASN A 364 15.70 8.12 17.15
CA ASN A 364 14.82 7.53 18.14
C ASN A 364 15.59 6.63 19.12
N LEU A 365 16.57 5.86 18.62
CA LEU A 365 17.45 5.05 19.44
C LEU A 365 18.27 5.93 20.41
N GLN A 366 18.86 7.02 19.92
CA GLN A 366 19.60 7.96 20.77
C GLN A 366 18.69 8.63 21.82
N MET A 367 17.47 9.03 21.46
CA MET A 367 16.50 9.59 22.38
C MET A 367 16.07 8.59 23.46
N THR A 368 15.86 7.33 23.08
CA THR A 368 15.47 6.25 23.99
C THR A 368 16.62 5.92 24.95
N GLN A 369 17.86 5.85 24.45
CA GLN A 369 19.04 5.69 25.29
C GLN A 369 19.24 6.86 26.26
N LYS A 370 18.99 8.10 25.81
CA LYS A 370 19.06 9.29 26.67
C LYS A 370 17.98 9.23 27.76
N LYS A 371 16.75 8.88 27.41
CA LYS A 371 15.65 8.74 28.36
C LYS A 371 15.90 7.64 29.39
N ALA A 372 16.42 6.50 28.97
CA ALA A 372 16.81 5.42 29.88
C ALA A 372 17.90 5.86 30.87
N LYS A 373 18.89 6.65 30.42
CA LYS A 373 19.89 7.25 31.31
C LYS A 373 19.29 8.27 32.27
N GLU A 374 18.35 9.10 31.82
CA GLU A 374 17.66 10.06 32.68
C GLU A 374 16.77 9.35 33.72
N GLU A 375 16.08 8.29 33.34
CA GLU A 375 15.27 7.45 34.24
C GLU A 375 16.16 6.73 35.28
N ASP A 376 17.33 6.19 34.90
CA ASP A 376 18.31 5.62 35.83
C ASP A 376 18.86 6.66 36.82
N ILE A 377 19.13 7.89 36.35
CA ILE A 377 19.54 9.00 37.23
C ILE A 377 18.41 9.37 38.20
N GLN A 378 17.16 9.43 37.74
CA GLN A 378 16.01 9.73 38.59
C GLN A 378 15.76 8.63 39.62
N GLN A 379 15.83 7.36 39.22
CA GLN A 379 15.70 6.23 40.13
C GLN A 379 16.81 6.24 41.20
N LYS A 380 18.06 6.47 40.81
CA LYS A 380 19.17 6.63 41.77
C LYS A 380 18.95 7.79 42.73
N LYS A 381 18.43 8.93 42.24
CA LYS A 381 18.13 10.09 43.07
C LYS A 381 17.01 9.77 44.07
N PHE A 382 15.92 9.14 43.61
CA PHE A 382 14.81 8.70 44.45
C PHE A 382 15.26 7.69 45.52
N LEU A 383 16.09 6.70 45.14
CA LEU A 383 16.64 5.71 46.07
C LEU A 383 17.52 6.38 47.14
N LYS A 384 18.34 7.36 46.74
CA LYS A 384 19.16 8.14 47.67
C LYS A 384 18.31 8.97 48.63
N GLU A 385 17.21 9.54 48.15
CA GLU A 385 16.25 10.30 48.97
C GLU A 385 15.52 9.38 49.97
N GLN A 386 15.12 8.17 49.55
CA GLN A 386 14.57 7.17 50.47
C GLN A 386 15.58 6.71 51.52
N MET A 387 16.84 6.48 51.14
CA MET A 387 17.89 6.11 52.09
C MET A 387 18.13 7.21 53.12
N ALA A 388 18.16 8.49 52.69
CA ALA A 388 18.29 9.63 53.60
C ALA A 388 17.08 9.76 54.55
N GLN A 389 15.85 9.54 54.06
CA GLN A 389 14.65 9.52 54.91
C GLN A 389 14.68 8.35 55.91
N ALA A 390 15.20 7.19 55.51
CA ALA A 390 15.35 6.04 56.40
C ALA A 390 16.42 6.29 57.47
N GLU A 391 17.53 6.96 57.12
CA GLU A 391 18.54 7.42 58.09
C GLU A 391 17.94 8.44 59.08
N ASP A 392 17.23 9.46 58.60
CA ASP A 392 16.56 10.45 59.48
C ASP A 392 15.54 9.78 60.41
N ALA A 393 14.79 8.79 59.93
CA ALA A 393 13.84 8.03 60.74
C ALA A 393 14.54 7.15 61.79
N LYS A 394 15.65 6.54 61.42
CA LYS A 394 16.51 5.77 62.34
C LYS A 394 17.10 6.68 63.42
N ASP A 395 17.61 7.84 63.06
CA ASP A 395 18.20 8.79 63.99
C ASP A 395 17.15 9.33 64.96
N LYS A 396 15.93 9.65 64.49
CA LYS A 396 14.80 9.98 65.36
C LYS A 396 14.42 8.85 66.30
N ALA A 397 14.36 7.61 65.81
CA ALA A 397 14.04 6.46 66.65
C ALA A 397 15.10 6.24 67.73
N LEU A 398 16.38 6.46 67.41
CA LEU A 398 17.48 6.42 68.39
C LEU A 398 17.40 7.57 69.39
N GLU A 399 17.02 8.78 68.95
CA GLU A 399 16.82 9.92 69.85
C GLU A 399 15.65 9.70 70.80
N ASP A 400 14.53 9.16 70.31
CA ASP A 400 13.37 8.80 71.11
C ASP A 400 13.69 7.67 72.10
N GLN A 401 14.49 6.68 71.67
CA GLN A 401 14.97 5.61 72.55
C GLN A 401 15.89 6.16 73.65
N ALA A 402 16.78 7.10 73.30
CA ALA A 402 17.66 7.77 74.26
C ALA A 402 16.85 8.62 75.27
N ARG A 403 15.84 9.36 74.82
CA ARG A 403 14.92 10.11 75.70
C ARG A 403 14.14 9.18 76.62
N ALA A 404 13.60 8.09 76.12
CA ALA A 404 12.91 7.10 76.94
C ALA A 404 13.84 6.48 78.01
N TYR A 405 15.11 6.24 77.66
CA TYR A 405 16.14 5.80 78.61
C TYR A 405 16.46 6.86 79.67
N GLN A 406 16.51 8.13 79.28
CA GLN A 406 16.79 9.23 80.18
C GLN A 406 15.61 9.47 81.15
N ASP A 407 14.38 9.42 80.65
CA ASP A 407 13.15 9.52 81.46
C ASP A 407 13.02 8.37 82.46
N THR A 408 13.40 7.14 82.07
CA THR A 408 13.38 5.99 82.97
C THR A 408 14.44 6.15 84.07
N MET A 409 15.65 6.60 83.72
CA MET A 409 16.72 6.92 84.68
C MET A 409 16.33 8.03 85.67
N GLU A 410 15.66 9.10 85.20
CA GLU A 410 15.15 10.16 86.08
C GLU A 410 14.05 9.65 87.02
N ARG A 411 13.13 8.82 86.53
CA ARG A 411 12.09 8.20 87.37
C ARG A 411 12.67 7.30 88.43
N THR A 412 13.68 6.47 88.10
CA THR A 412 14.36 5.63 89.09
C THR A 412 15.09 6.47 90.14
N ARG A 413 15.79 7.52 89.71
CA ARG A 413 16.49 8.43 90.65
C ARG A 413 15.51 9.14 91.59
N LYS A 414 14.37 9.60 91.08
CA LYS A 414 13.34 10.26 91.90
C LYS A 414 12.71 9.30 92.91
N ASN A 415 12.44 8.06 92.50
CA ASN A 415 11.96 7.01 93.41
C ASN A 415 12.98 6.63 94.49
N GLU A 416 14.28 6.65 94.17
CA GLU A 416 15.35 6.42 95.14
C GLU A 416 15.51 7.59 96.12
N GLU A 417 15.43 8.85 95.64
CA GLU A 417 15.43 10.04 96.48
C GLU A 417 14.24 10.07 97.46
N GLU A 418 13.05 9.63 97.02
CA GLU A 418 11.87 9.47 97.87
C GLU A 418 12.04 8.37 98.94
N LYS A 419 12.71 7.25 98.60
CA LYS A 419 13.06 6.21 99.57
C LYS A 419 14.08 6.68 100.60
N VAL A 420 15.09 7.45 100.18
CA VAL A 420 16.11 8.02 101.08
C VAL A 420 15.48 9.03 102.05
N THR A 421 14.57 9.88 101.59
CA THR A 421 13.85 10.82 102.47
C THR A 421 12.90 10.13 103.45
N LEU A 422 12.26 9.03 103.07
CA LEU A 422 11.48 8.19 103.98
C LEU A 422 12.34 7.51 105.04
N LEU A 423 13.53 7.03 104.67
CA LEU A 423 14.50 6.43 105.61
C LEU A 423 15.09 7.49 106.56
N GLN A 424 15.36 8.70 106.08
CA GLN A 424 15.84 9.81 106.91
C GLN A 424 14.81 10.22 107.98
N LYS A 425 13.52 10.30 107.62
CA LYS A 425 12.41 10.56 108.56
C LYS A 425 12.23 9.47 109.61
N ALA A 426 12.63 8.23 109.33
CA ALA A 426 12.57 7.12 110.29
C ALA A 426 13.71 7.16 111.31
N ILE A 427 14.88 7.71 110.94
CA ILE A 427 16.04 7.88 111.82
C ILE A 427 15.84 9.06 112.77
N ASP A 428 15.26 10.17 112.30
CA ASP A 428 14.99 11.36 113.13
C ASP A 428 13.89 11.13 114.19
N LYS A 429 13.10 10.06 114.07
CA LYS A 429 12.03 9.71 115.01
C LYS A 429 12.48 8.80 116.17
N LYS A 430 13.73 8.32 116.17
CA LYS A 430 14.25 7.37 117.16
C LYS A 430 15.24 7.95 118.18
N ASN A 431 15.58 9.24 118.09
CA ASN A 431 16.55 9.89 118.99
C ASN A 431 15.97 11.14 119.67
N SER A 432 15.08 10.96 120.66
CA SER A 432 14.90 11.94 121.74
C SER A 432 14.14 11.32 122.92
N GLY A 433 14.83 11.09 124.04
CA GLY A 433 14.21 10.62 125.28
C GLY A 433 15.21 10.50 126.42
N ASP A 434 15.39 11.62 127.13
CA ASP A 434 16.16 11.81 128.37
C ASP A 434 15.91 10.76 129.46
N THR A 435 16.97 10.44 130.21
CA THR A 435 16.88 9.88 131.58
C THR A 435 17.68 10.76 132.53
N ALA A 436 16.97 11.52 133.36
CA ALA A 436 17.52 12.31 134.46
C ALA A 436 17.21 11.69 135.82
N GLU A 437 18.22 11.76 136.70
CA GLU A 437 18.33 11.21 138.05
C GLU A 437 17.39 11.86 139.08
N VAL A 438 16.81 11.09 140.02
CA VAL A 438 16.33 11.60 141.33
C VAL A 438 16.46 10.54 142.46
N SER A 439 16.82 11.06 143.63
CA SER A 439 17.23 10.51 144.95
C SER A 439 16.24 9.62 145.75
N SER A 440 16.78 8.91 146.76
CA SER A 440 16.52 7.50 147.12
C SER A 440 15.79 7.18 148.45
N THR A 441 15.02 8.08 149.07
CA THR A 441 14.46 7.76 150.41
C THR A 441 12.96 7.95 150.62
N SER A 442 12.20 8.08 149.54
CA SER A 442 10.72 8.07 149.58
C SER A 442 10.06 7.12 148.56
N GLN A 443 10.86 6.34 147.83
CA GLN A 443 10.48 5.60 146.61
C GLN A 443 9.66 4.31 146.86
N GLU A 444 9.98 3.53 147.89
CA GLU A 444 9.44 2.16 148.02
C GLU A 444 7.95 2.07 148.36
N LYS A 445 7.35 3.11 148.97
CA LYS A 445 5.92 3.09 149.34
C LYS A 445 5.01 3.67 148.27
N ILE A 446 5.53 4.53 147.40
CA ILE A 446 4.80 5.05 146.23
C ILE A 446 4.90 4.07 145.06
N GLU A 447 6.05 3.40 144.87
CA GLU A 447 6.26 2.44 143.77
C GLU A 447 5.28 1.27 143.76
N ARG A 448 4.87 0.70 144.90
CA ARG A 448 3.88 -0.39 144.88
C ARG A 448 2.47 0.04 144.48
N THR A 449 2.08 1.28 144.77
CA THR A 449 0.75 1.79 144.42
C THR A 449 0.72 2.28 142.97
N ILE A 450 1.83 2.87 142.50
CA ILE A 450 2.01 3.30 141.11
C ILE A 450 2.24 2.09 140.19
N MET A 451 3.03 1.08 140.56
CA MET A 451 3.23 -0.13 139.72
C MET A 451 1.94 -0.88 139.45
N ASN A 452 1.03 -1.03 140.42
CA ASN A 452 -0.25 -1.68 140.17
C ASN A 452 -1.19 -0.85 139.27
N GLN A 453 -1.08 0.48 139.27
CA GLN A 453 -1.82 1.34 138.35
C GLN A 453 -1.13 1.47 136.98
N PHE A 454 0.19 1.39 136.91
CA PHE A 454 0.96 1.35 135.67
C PHE A 454 0.83 0.02 134.95
N GLN A 455 0.81 -1.11 135.65
CA GLN A 455 0.61 -2.41 135.03
C GLN A 455 -0.79 -2.49 134.39
N LYS A 456 -1.84 -2.06 135.09
CA LYS A 456 -3.19 -1.98 134.51
C LYS A 456 -3.29 -1.00 133.35
N LYS A 457 -2.59 0.14 133.38
CA LYS A 457 -2.58 1.10 132.26
C LYS A 457 -1.69 0.64 131.10
N ALA A 458 -0.61 -0.09 131.37
CA ALA A 458 0.29 -0.66 130.37
C ALA A 458 -0.36 -1.84 129.65
N ASP A 459 -1.08 -2.71 130.36
CA ASP A 459 -1.81 -3.82 129.74
C ASP A 459 -2.97 -3.31 128.87
N VAL A 460 -3.67 -2.25 129.30
CA VAL A 460 -4.71 -1.59 128.48
C VAL A 460 -4.09 -0.82 127.31
N ALA A 461 -2.94 -0.16 127.49
CA ALA A 461 -2.24 0.52 126.40
C ALA A 461 -1.62 -0.46 125.39
N SER A 462 -1.13 -1.63 125.84
CA SER A 462 -0.65 -2.70 124.96
C SER A 462 -1.80 -3.30 124.17
N ALA A 463 -2.94 -3.60 124.81
CA ALA A 463 -4.11 -4.11 124.10
C ALA A 463 -4.66 -3.10 123.07
N VAL A 464 -4.70 -1.80 123.40
CA VAL A 464 -5.09 -0.74 122.45
C VAL A 464 -4.04 -0.56 121.35
N HIS A 465 -2.75 -0.72 121.66
CA HIS A 465 -1.68 -0.66 120.67
C HIS A 465 -1.75 -1.85 119.71
N ASP A 466 -1.96 -3.06 120.22
CA ASP A 466 -2.06 -4.29 119.42
C ASP A 466 -3.33 -4.28 118.56
N GLU A 467 -4.47 -3.83 119.10
CA GLU A 467 -5.70 -3.64 118.33
C GLU A 467 -5.51 -2.60 117.21
N LYS A 468 -4.75 -1.53 117.47
CA LYS A 468 -4.44 -0.49 116.48
C LYS A 468 -3.40 -0.94 115.46
N VAL A 469 -2.46 -1.80 115.84
CA VAL A 469 -1.51 -2.44 114.92
C VAL A 469 -2.23 -3.43 114.02
N ASP A 470 -3.14 -4.24 114.56
CA ASP A 470 -3.96 -5.16 113.78
C ASP A 470 -4.92 -4.40 112.84
N GLU A 471 -5.51 -3.30 113.30
CA GLU A 471 -6.34 -2.43 112.46
C GLU A 471 -5.51 -1.77 111.34
N LEU A 472 -4.27 -1.36 111.63
CA LEU A 472 -3.35 -0.82 110.62
C LEU A 472 -2.87 -1.90 109.64
N LEU A 473 -2.54 -3.10 110.10
CA LEU A 473 -2.14 -4.22 109.24
C LEU A 473 -3.31 -4.66 108.35
N LYS A 474 -4.53 -4.71 108.88
CA LYS A 474 -5.74 -5.01 108.13
C LYS A 474 -6.05 -3.92 107.10
N ASN A 475 -5.92 -2.64 107.46
CA ASN A 475 -6.06 -1.53 106.51
C ASN A 475 -4.96 -1.54 105.43
N ASN A 476 -3.73 -1.89 105.77
CA ASN A 476 -2.64 -1.98 104.80
C ASN A 476 -2.82 -3.17 103.86
N ALA A 477 -3.22 -4.33 104.38
CA ALA A 477 -3.56 -5.50 103.59
C ALA A 477 -4.72 -5.19 102.64
N GLN A 478 -5.77 -4.50 103.12
CA GLN A 478 -6.89 -4.07 102.29
C GLN A 478 -6.45 -3.07 101.21
N ARG A 479 -5.63 -2.05 101.54
CA ARG A 479 -5.12 -1.11 100.51
C ARG A 479 -4.24 -1.80 99.48
N VAL A 480 -3.41 -2.76 99.86
CA VAL A 480 -2.59 -3.53 98.92
C VAL A 480 -3.47 -4.40 98.02
N GLN A 481 -4.53 -4.99 98.58
CA GLN A 481 -5.54 -5.73 97.82
C GLN A 481 -6.26 -4.80 96.82
N ASP A 482 -6.74 -3.65 97.28
CA ASP A 482 -7.45 -2.66 96.45
C ASP A 482 -6.55 -2.12 95.33
N ILE A 483 -5.26 -1.84 95.60
CA ILE A 483 -4.28 -1.40 94.58
C ILE A 483 -4.01 -2.53 93.56
N ARG A 484 -3.96 -3.78 94.01
CA ARG A 484 -3.77 -4.94 93.14
C ARG A 484 -4.97 -5.13 92.22
N ASP A 485 -6.18 -5.02 92.76
CA ASP A 485 -7.43 -5.16 92.02
C ASP A 485 -7.58 -3.99 91.03
N GLU A 486 -7.28 -2.75 91.44
CA GLU A 486 -7.29 -1.58 90.56
C GLU A 486 -6.22 -1.68 89.44
N SER A 487 -5.04 -2.22 89.76
CA SER A 487 -3.99 -2.50 88.77
C SER A 487 -4.41 -3.56 87.76
N GLN A 488 -5.02 -4.66 88.23
CA GLN A 488 -5.58 -5.69 87.35
C GLN A 488 -6.71 -5.14 86.48
N GLU A 489 -7.60 -4.32 87.04
CA GLU A 489 -8.71 -3.72 86.30
C GLU A 489 -8.19 -2.78 85.20
N ARG A 490 -7.18 -1.94 85.50
CA ARG A 490 -6.49 -1.12 84.49
C ARG A 490 -5.79 -1.95 83.42
N GLN A 491 -5.12 -3.03 83.80
CA GLN A 491 -4.48 -3.94 82.84
C GLN A 491 -5.52 -4.60 81.93
N THR A 492 -6.65 -5.05 82.50
CA THR A 492 -7.73 -5.68 81.74
C THR A 492 -8.42 -4.68 80.82
N ALA A 493 -8.62 -3.44 81.26
CA ALA A 493 -9.15 -2.35 80.44
C ALA A 493 -8.20 -2.01 79.28
N SER A 494 -6.89 -1.94 79.54
CA SER A 494 -5.87 -1.72 78.52
C SER A 494 -5.83 -2.85 77.48
N ILE A 495 -5.91 -4.11 77.91
CA ILE A 495 -6.00 -5.27 77.00
C ILE A 495 -7.27 -5.19 76.15
N LYS A 496 -8.43 -4.91 76.75
CA LYS A 496 -9.69 -4.75 76.00
C LYS A 496 -9.59 -3.63 74.98
N GLN A 497 -9.02 -2.48 75.34
CA GLN A 497 -8.80 -1.37 74.43
C GLN A 497 -7.88 -1.77 73.27
N ALA A 498 -6.73 -2.40 73.55
CA ALA A 498 -5.80 -2.87 72.52
C ALA A 498 -6.44 -3.92 71.60
N THR A 499 -7.28 -4.83 72.12
CA THR A 499 -8.02 -5.79 71.28
C THR A 499 -9.08 -5.11 70.41
N HIS A 500 -9.73 -4.07 70.91
CA HIS A 500 -10.71 -3.29 70.14
C HIS A 500 -10.04 -2.49 69.02
N GLU A 501 -8.94 -1.80 69.33
CA GLU A 501 -8.12 -1.08 68.35
C GLU A 501 -7.57 -2.02 67.27
N ASN A 502 -7.06 -3.19 67.63
CA ASN A 502 -6.64 -4.21 66.66
C ASN A 502 -7.80 -4.71 65.79
N HIS A 503 -8.99 -4.91 66.36
CA HIS A 503 -10.16 -5.30 65.59
C HIS A 503 -10.60 -4.22 64.61
N GLN A 504 -10.53 -2.95 65.03
CA GLN A 504 -10.84 -1.80 64.19
C GLN A 504 -9.83 -1.67 63.06
N MET A 505 -8.52 -1.72 63.33
CA MET A 505 -7.47 -1.71 62.31
C MET A 505 -7.63 -2.86 61.31
N LYS A 506 -7.96 -4.06 61.78
CA LYS A 506 -8.23 -5.21 60.91
C LYS A 506 -9.47 -4.98 60.04
N SER A 507 -10.51 -4.36 60.57
CA SER A 507 -11.73 -4.04 59.82
C SER A 507 -11.45 -2.98 58.75
N GLU A 508 -10.70 -1.92 59.08
CA GLU A 508 -10.30 -0.87 58.15
C GLU A 508 -9.40 -1.42 57.03
N LEU A 509 -8.47 -2.32 57.36
CA LEU A 509 -7.64 -3.02 56.38
C LEU A 509 -8.49 -3.88 55.43
N LEU A 510 -9.43 -4.67 55.95
CA LEU A 510 -10.31 -5.48 55.12
C LEU A 510 -11.21 -4.63 54.22
N GLN A 511 -11.70 -3.49 54.72
CA GLN A 511 -12.47 -2.53 53.94
C GLN A 511 -11.62 -1.95 52.79
N SER A 512 -10.39 -1.49 53.09
CA SER A 512 -9.44 -0.98 52.11
C SER A 512 -9.08 -2.01 51.03
N LEU A 513 -8.86 -3.27 51.43
CA LEU A 513 -8.61 -4.37 50.49
C LEU A 513 -9.80 -4.59 49.56
N ARG A 514 -11.03 -4.52 50.10
CA ARG A 514 -12.27 -4.68 49.31
C ARG A 514 -12.49 -3.53 48.34
N ASP A 515 -12.24 -2.30 48.77
CA ASP A 515 -12.36 -1.10 47.93
C ASP A 515 -11.29 -1.12 46.83
N THR A 516 -10.07 -1.57 47.15
CA THR A 516 -8.99 -1.75 46.16
C THR A 516 -9.35 -2.84 45.16
N GLN A 517 -9.95 -3.94 45.61
CA GLN A 517 -10.42 -5.01 44.73
C GLN A 517 -11.52 -4.51 43.79
N LEU A 518 -12.54 -3.82 44.30
CA LEU A 518 -13.62 -3.25 43.49
C LEU A 518 -13.08 -2.24 42.47
N SER A 519 -12.18 -1.37 42.88
CA SER A 519 -11.51 -0.41 41.98
C SER A 519 -10.74 -1.10 40.86
N LYS A 520 -10.03 -2.20 41.17
CA LYS A 520 -9.34 -3.01 40.16
C LYS A 520 -10.32 -3.72 39.23
N GLU A 521 -11.41 -4.28 39.75
CA GLU A 521 -12.45 -4.92 38.95
C GLU A 521 -13.10 -3.94 37.97
N ASP A 522 -13.43 -2.72 38.44
CA ASP A 522 -13.96 -1.65 37.59
C ASP A 522 -12.94 -1.19 36.53
N SER A 523 -11.65 -1.09 36.90
CA SER A 523 -10.58 -0.77 35.96
C SER A 523 -10.44 -1.84 34.86
N ILE A 524 -10.46 -3.12 35.23
CA ILE A 524 -10.42 -4.24 34.27
C ILE A 524 -11.65 -4.21 33.36
N ARG A 525 -12.83 -3.96 33.91
CA ARG A 525 -14.07 -3.91 33.14
C ARG A 525 -14.07 -2.74 32.14
N ASN A 526 -13.58 -1.57 32.55
CA ASN A 526 -13.42 -0.42 31.65
C ASN A 526 -12.41 -0.72 30.55
N MET A 527 -11.28 -1.35 30.89
CA MET A 527 -10.25 -1.76 29.93
C MET A 527 -10.79 -2.76 28.90
N GLN A 528 -11.58 -3.75 29.33
CA GLN A 528 -12.25 -4.69 28.44
C GLN A 528 -13.23 -3.98 27.49
N MET A 529 -14.01 -3.02 28.01
CA MET A 529 -14.95 -2.26 27.20
C MET A 529 -14.25 -1.38 26.17
N ASP A 530 -13.09 -0.80 26.51
CA ASP A 530 -12.30 0.00 25.57
C ASP A 530 -11.60 -0.89 24.52
N GLN A 531 -11.08 -2.06 24.91
CA GLN A 531 -10.59 -3.07 23.95
C GLN A 531 -11.69 -3.53 22.99
N GLU A 532 -12.92 -3.75 23.46
CA GLU A 532 -14.05 -4.09 22.57
C GLU A 532 -14.37 -2.95 21.59
N LYS A 533 -14.33 -1.69 22.03
CA LYS A 533 -14.52 -0.54 21.13
C LYS A 533 -13.40 -0.44 20.09
N GLU A 534 -12.15 -0.66 20.49
CA GLU A 534 -11.01 -0.70 19.57
C GLU A 534 -11.17 -1.82 18.54
N LEU A 535 -11.56 -3.02 18.98
CA LEU A 535 -11.82 -4.15 18.11
C LEU A 535 -12.95 -3.83 17.11
N GLN A 536 -14.06 -3.24 17.58
CA GLN A 536 -15.15 -2.79 16.71
C GLN A 536 -14.72 -1.71 15.72
N ASN A 537 -13.88 -0.76 16.16
CA ASN A 537 -13.35 0.29 15.29
C ASN A 537 -12.41 -0.30 14.22
N ALA A 538 -11.56 -1.27 14.58
CA ALA A 538 -10.70 -1.99 13.66
C ALA A 538 -11.54 -2.76 12.63
N PHE A 539 -12.59 -3.48 13.06
CA PHE A 539 -13.51 -4.17 12.16
C PHE A 539 -14.24 -3.20 11.22
N ARG A 540 -14.71 -2.05 11.70
CA ARG A 540 -15.34 -1.02 10.86
C ARG A 540 -14.35 -0.43 9.85
N ALA A 541 -13.13 -0.14 10.27
CA ALA A 541 -12.08 0.37 9.39
C ALA A 541 -11.70 -0.64 8.31
N TYR A 542 -11.55 -1.91 8.69
CA TYR A 542 -11.29 -3.02 7.77
C TYR A 542 -12.42 -3.20 6.76
N THR A 543 -13.68 -3.21 7.22
CA THR A 543 -14.86 -3.32 6.34
C THR A 543 -14.94 -2.13 5.38
N SER A 544 -14.69 -0.91 5.85
CA SER A 544 -14.63 0.28 4.99
C SER A 544 -13.50 0.20 3.96
N SER A 545 -12.35 -0.37 4.33
CA SER A 545 -11.23 -0.60 3.40
C SER A 545 -11.59 -1.60 2.31
N LEU A 546 -12.22 -2.72 2.67
CA LEU A 546 -12.71 -3.72 1.70
C LEU A 546 -13.77 -3.13 0.76
N GLU A 547 -14.71 -2.35 1.27
CA GLU A 547 -15.74 -1.68 0.46
C GLU A 547 -15.11 -0.69 -0.54
N LYS A 548 -14.09 0.06 -0.11
CA LYS A 548 -13.31 0.95 -0.99
C LYS A 548 -12.59 0.17 -2.09
N GLN A 549 -11.90 -0.90 -1.75
CA GLN A 549 -11.23 -1.76 -2.73
C GLN A 549 -12.24 -2.34 -3.73
N ARG A 550 -13.40 -2.83 -3.25
CA ARG A 550 -14.47 -3.33 -4.13
C ARG A 550 -14.94 -2.28 -5.12
N ARG A 551 -15.19 -1.05 -4.66
CA ARG A 551 -15.60 0.07 -5.52
C ARG A 551 -14.52 0.43 -6.55
N GLN A 552 -13.25 0.43 -6.16
CA GLN A 552 -12.14 0.69 -7.09
C GLN A 552 -12.06 -0.38 -8.18
N TYR A 553 -12.19 -1.67 -7.82
CA TYR A 553 -12.25 -2.75 -8.82
C TYR A 553 -13.46 -2.61 -9.76
N GLU A 554 -14.62 -2.24 -9.22
CA GLU A 554 -15.84 -2.02 -9.99
C GLU A 554 -15.69 -0.84 -10.97
N GLU A 555 -15.04 0.26 -10.54
CA GLU A 555 -14.73 1.42 -11.37
C GLU A 555 -13.71 1.10 -12.49
N ILE A 556 -12.66 0.33 -12.17
CA ILE A 556 -11.70 -0.15 -13.18
C ILE A 556 -12.41 -1.00 -14.23
N LEU A 557 -13.26 -1.95 -13.81
CA LEU A 557 -14.03 -2.79 -14.72
C LEU A 557 -15.00 -1.97 -15.57
N GLN A 558 -15.64 -0.95 -14.98
CA GLN A 558 -16.55 -0.06 -15.71
C GLN A 558 -15.81 0.79 -16.73
N THR A 559 -14.61 1.28 -16.40
CA THR A 559 -13.75 2.04 -17.30
C THR A 559 -13.24 1.17 -18.44
N GLN A 560 -12.77 -0.06 -18.16
CA GLN A 560 -12.38 -1.01 -19.19
C GLN A 560 -13.53 -1.35 -20.14
N ARG A 561 -14.76 -1.52 -19.62
CA ARG A 561 -15.95 -1.71 -20.46
C ARG A 561 -16.25 -0.49 -21.33
N ALA A 562 -16.17 0.71 -20.77
CA ALA A 562 -16.38 1.95 -21.51
C ALA A 562 -15.32 2.16 -22.61
N GLU A 563 -14.05 1.89 -22.31
CA GLU A 563 -12.95 1.93 -23.27
C GLU A 563 -13.13 0.89 -24.39
N ALA A 564 -13.51 -0.34 -24.04
CA ALA A 564 -13.79 -1.40 -25.02
C ALA A 564 -14.96 -1.03 -25.94
N LEU A 565 -16.04 -0.49 -25.38
CA LEU A 565 -17.18 0.02 -26.15
C LEU A 565 -16.78 1.18 -27.07
N THR A 566 -15.94 2.10 -26.58
CA THR A 566 -15.42 3.22 -27.37
C THR A 566 -14.53 2.75 -28.52
N LYS A 567 -13.62 1.80 -28.26
CA LYS A 567 -12.79 1.16 -29.30
C LYS A 567 -13.65 0.44 -30.33
N MET A 568 -14.67 -0.30 -29.91
CA MET A 568 -15.60 -0.99 -30.81
C MET A 568 -16.40 0.01 -31.65
N HIS A 569 -16.83 1.12 -31.06
CA HIS A 569 -17.52 2.19 -31.78
C HIS A 569 -16.61 2.85 -32.82
N ASN A 570 -15.37 3.19 -32.46
CA ASN A 570 -14.37 3.75 -33.38
C ASN A 570 -14.06 2.77 -34.52
N SER A 571 -13.85 1.49 -34.21
CA SER A 571 -13.62 0.45 -35.23
C SER A 571 -14.80 0.34 -36.20
N ARG A 572 -16.03 0.46 -35.69
CA ARG A 572 -17.24 0.49 -36.53
C ARG A 572 -17.29 1.72 -37.42
N GLN A 573 -16.96 2.90 -36.90
CA GLN A 573 -16.91 4.13 -37.69
C GLN A 573 -15.82 4.06 -38.78
N GLU A 574 -14.64 3.54 -38.46
CA GLU A 574 -13.55 3.31 -39.42
C GLU A 574 -13.98 2.33 -40.52
N LEU A 575 -14.67 1.24 -40.15
CA LEU A 575 -15.17 0.26 -41.10
C LEU A 575 -16.30 0.83 -41.98
N GLU A 576 -17.19 1.65 -41.41
CA GLU A 576 -18.22 2.37 -42.17
C GLU A 576 -17.60 3.40 -43.13
N PHE A 577 -16.55 4.11 -42.70
CA PHE A 577 -15.81 5.04 -43.55
C PHE A 577 -15.08 4.31 -44.68
N ALA A 578 -14.38 3.22 -44.39
CA ALA A 578 -13.72 2.38 -45.37
C ALA A 578 -14.71 1.82 -46.39
N ASN A 579 -15.88 1.33 -45.94
CA ASN A 579 -16.95 0.87 -46.82
C ASN A 579 -17.49 1.99 -47.72
N ARG A 580 -17.71 3.20 -47.19
CA ARG A 580 -18.14 4.36 -47.99
C ARG A 580 -17.09 4.75 -49.03
N MET A 581 -15.81 4.73 -48.66
CA MET A 581 -14.71 5.02 -49.59
C MET A 581 -14.61 3.94 -50.67
N MET A 582 -14.75 2.66 -50.30
CA MET A 582 -14.77 1.55 -51.24
C MET A 582 -15.96 1.65 -52.21
N GLN A 583 -17.17 1.97 -51.70
CA GLN A 583 -18.34 2.21 -52.55
C GLN A 583 -18.14 3.38 -53.49
N ARG A 584 -17.59 4.51 -53.01
CA ARG A 584 -17.27 5.66 -53.87
C ARG A 584 -16.26 5.28 -54.95
N ASN A 585 -15.21 4.54 -54.60
CA ASN A 585 -14.21 4.09 -55.55
C ASN A 585 -14.80 3.13 -56.59
N PHE A 586 -15.65 2.19 -56.15
CA PHE A 586 -16.35 1.28 -57.05
C PHE A 586 -17.29 2.03 -58.00
N SER A 587 -18.07 3.00 -57.50
CA SER A 587 -18.91 3.86 -58.33
C SER A 587 -18.10 4.71 -59.29
N PHE A 588 -16.93 5.20 -58.87
CA PHE A 588 -16.01 5.93 -59.75
C PHE A 588 -15.53 5.04 -60.90
N GLN A 589 -15.03 3.84 -60.60
CA GLN A 589 -14.60 2.86 -61.61
C GLN A 589 -15.75 2.44 -62.54
N GLN A 590 -16.96 2.24 -62.00
CA GLN A 590 -18.13 1.93 -62.79
C GLN A 590 -18.49 3.07 -63.76
N ASN A 591 -18.47 4.31 -63.28
CA ASN A 591 -18.73 5.49 -64.11
C ASN A 591 -17.64 5.70 -65.17
N GLU A 592 -16.38 5.40 -64.84
CA GLU A 592 -15.28 5.43 -65.78
C GLU A 592 -15.46 4.38 -66.89
N MET A 593 -15.81 3.14 -66.53
CA MET A 593 -16.16 2.11 -67.50
C MET A 593 -17.35 2.53 -68.38
N ILE A 594 -18.41 3.11 -67.81
CA ILE A 594 -19.55 3.61 -68.58
C ILE A 594 -19.09 4.66 -69.59
N ARG A 595 -18.28 5.64 -69.19
CA ARG A 595 -17.74 6.66 -70.09
C ARG A 595 -16.87 6.05 -71.19
N GLU A 596 -16.05 5.04 -70.88
CA GLU A 596 -15.27 4.32 -71.89
C GLU A 596 -16.15 3.58 -72.89
N TYR A 597 -17.22 2.92 -72.43
CA TYR A 597 -18.20 2.29 -73.30
C TYR A 597 -18.94 3.30 -74.17
N GLU A 598 -19.39 4.42 -73.60
CA GLU A 598 -20.01 5.51 -74.36
C GLU A 598 -19.06 6.07 -75.42
N LYS A 599 -17.78 6.25 -75.08
CA LYS A 599 -16.75 6.69 -76.03
C LYS A 599 -16.54 5.69 -77.16
N LYS A 600 -16.52 4.39 -76.86
CA LYS A 600 -16.43 3.32 -77.87
C LYS A 600 -17.65 3.29 -78.78
N VAL A 601 -18.85 3.41 -78.22
CA VAL A 601 -20.11 3.47 -78.99
C VAL A 601 -20.15 4.72 -79.87
N ALA A 602 -19.71 5.87 -79.37
CA ALA A 602 -19.62 7.09 -80.15
C ALA A 602 -18.61 6.96 -81.30
N ALA A 603 -17.44 6.36 -81.06
CA ALA A 603 -16.46 6.08 -82.10
C ALA A 603 -17.02 5.15 -83.17
N GLN A 604 -17.67 4.04 -82.77
CA GLN A 604 -18.33 3.12 -83.70
C GLN A 604 -19.42 3.81 -84.52
N LYS A 605 -20.22 4.68 -83.90
CA LYS A 605 -21.23 5.47 -84.61
C LYS A 605 -20.60 6.34 -85.69
N VAL A 606 -19.52 7.05 -85.37
CA VAL A 606 -18.78 7.88 -86.34
C VAL A 606 -18.22 7.01 -87.47
N GLU A 607 -17.67 5.83 -87.17
CA GLU A 607 -17.20 4.89 -88.19
C GLU A 607 -18.33 4.40 -89.11
N TYR A 608 -19.51 4.10 -88.56
CA TYR A 608 -20.68 3.72 -89.37
C TYR A 608 -21.23 4.88 -90.20
N ASP A 609 -21.25 6.10 -89.66
CA ASP A 609 -21.67 7.29 -90.40
C ASP A 609 -20.75 7.55 -91.60
N VAL A 610 -19.43 7.43 -91.40
CA VAL A 610 -18.42 7.49 -92.48
C VAL A 610 -18.63 6.37 -93.50
N LEU A 611 -18.86 5.13 -93.05
CA LEU A 611 -19.12 4.00 -93.95
C LEU A 611 -20.40 4.21 -94.78
N ILE A 612 -21.46 4.76 -94.18
CA ILE A 612 -22.70 5.09 -94.88
C ILE A 612 -22.44 6.18 -95.93
N GLU A 613 -21.65 7.19 -95.59
CA GLU A 613 -21.28 8.26 -96.53
C GLU A 613 -20.44 7.73 -97.68
N ASP A 614 -19.49 6.84 -97.41
CA ASP A 614 -18.70 6.14 -98.43
C ASP A 614 -19.59 5.28 -99.33
N ILE A 615 -20.53 4.52 -98.78
CA ILE A 615 -21.49 3.72 -99.57
C ILE A 615 -22.38 4.61 -100.43
N LYS A 616 -22.85 5.75 -99.90
CA LYS A 616 -23.62 6.72 -100.68
C LYS A 616 -22.79 7.28 -101.82
N SER A 617 -21.57 7.71 -101.56
CA SER A 617 -20.63 8.22 -102.55
C SER A 617 -20.31 7.18 -103.64
N GLN A 618 -20.06 5.92 -103.25
CA GLN A 618 -19.85 4.80 -104.17
C GLN A 618 -21.10 4.52 -105.01
N SER A 619 -22.28 4.53 -104.41
CA SER A 619 -23.56 4.33 -105.09
C SER A 619 -23.83 5.45 -106.10
N GLU A 620 -23.63 6.71 -105.72
CA GLU A 620 -23.75 7.86 -106.64
C GLU A 620 -22.77 7.76 -107.80
N THR A 621 -21.53 7.36 -107.54
CA THR A 621 -20.52 7.15 -108.58
C THR A 621 -20.94 6.04 -109.53
N SER A 622 -21.41 4.91 -108.99
CA SER A 622 -21.93 3.79 -109.78
C SER A 622 -23.16 4.18 -110.62
N ILE A 623 -24.08 4.98 -110.08
CA ILE A 623 -25.23 5.51 -110.83
C ILE A 623 -24.75 6.39 -111.98
N ARG A 624 -23.82 7.33 -111.74
CA ARG A 624 -23.27 8.20 -112.79
C ARG A 624 -22.53 7.40 -113.87
N GLU A 625 -21.78 6.37 -113.51
CA GLU A 625 -21.15 5.48 -114.48
C GLU A 625 -22.17 4.71 -115.32
N THR A 626 -23.23 4.21 -114.69
CA THR A 626 -24.32 3.50 -115.37
C THR A 626 -25.07 4.43 -116.32
N GLU A 627 -25.34 5.67 -115.90
CA GLU A 627 -25.93 6.71 -116.75
C GLU A 627 -25.02 7.07 -117.92
N ARG A 628 -23.71 7.23 -117.68
CA ARG A 628 -22.73 7.50 -118.73
C ARG A 628 -22.67 6.37 -119.74
N LYS A 629 -22.69 5.11 -119.27
CA LYS A 629 -22.73 3.92 -120.13
C LYS A 629 -24.01 3.85 -120.95
N LYS A 630 -25.18 4.05 -120.32
CA LYS A 630 -26.47 4.12 -121.04
C LYS A 630 -26.49 5.24 -122.08
N ARG A 631 -25.90 6.40 -121.76
CA ARG A 631 -25.78 7.51 -122.70
C ARG A 631 -24.90 7.15 -123.90
N GLN A 632 -23.78 6.47 -123.67
CA GLN A 632 -22.94 5.94 -124.75
C GLN A 632 -23.69 4.91 -125.60
N GLU A 633 -24.42 3.97 -124.98
CA GLU A 633 -25.26 2.99 -125.69
C GLU A 633 -26.34 3.69 -126.55
N PHE A 634 -26.98 4.75 -126.04
CA PHE A 634 -27.93 5.55 -126.81
C PHE A 634 -27.27 6.32 -127.96
N GLU A 635 -26.08 6.89 -127.75
CA GLU A 635 -25.31 7.58 -128.80
C GLU A 635 -24.86 6.60 -129.90
N GLU A 636 -24.46 5.38 -129.53
CA GLU A 636 -24.13 4.31 -130.49
C GLU A 636 -25.36 3.85 -131.27
N GLN A 637 -26.50 3.68 -130.61
CA GLN A 637 -27.77 3.38 -131.28
C GLN A 637 -28.17 4.50 -132.24
N ALA A 638 -28.04 5.76 -131.83
CA ALA A 638 -28.32 6.92 -132.67
C ALA A 638 -27.42 6.94 -133.91
N ARG A 639 -26.10 6.74 -133.75
CA ARG A 639 -25.16 6.60 -134.88
C ARG A 639 -25.51 5.41 -135.78
N GLY A 640 -25.94 4.29 -135.21
CA GLY A 640 -26.41 3.12 -135.97
C GLY A 640 -27.66 3.43 -136.80
N TYR A 641 -28.61 4.20 -136.26
CA TYR A 641 -29.78 4.67 -137.01
C TYR A 641 -29.39 5.67 -138.09
N GLU A 642 -28.49 6.62 -137.81
CA GLU A 642 -27.96 7.55 -138.81
C GLU A 642 -27.29 6.82 -139.98
N GLN A 643 -26.47 5.80 -139.70
CA GLN A 643 -25.86 4.97 -140.74
C GLN A 643 -26.90 4.22 -141.58
N ARG A 644 -27.96 3.67 -140.97
CA ARG A 644 -29.06 3.03 -141.73
C ARG A 644 -29.82 4.03 -142.59
N ILE A 645 -30.10 5.23 -142.08
CA ILE A 645 -30.75 6.30 -142.85
C ILE A 645 -29.87 6.68 -144.04
N ALA A 646 -28.58 6.94 -143.83
CA ALA A 646 -27.63 7.26 -144.89
C ALA A 646 -27.54 6.13 -145.94
N GLN A 647 -27.58 4.87 -145.52
CA GLN A 647 -27.59 3.72 -146.43
C GLN A 647 -28.90 3.63 -147.24
N MET A 648 -30.04 3.91 -146.61
CA MET A 648 -31.33 3.99 -147.32
C MET A 648 -31.37 5.16 -148.30
N GLU A 649 -30.84 6.33 -147.93
CA GLU A 649 -30.72 7.49 -148.82
C GLU A 649 -29.81 7.20 -150.01
N PHE A 650 -28.69 6.50 -149.80
CA PHE A 650 -27.82 6.05 -150.88
C PHE A 650 -28.55 5.12 -151.86
N GLN A 651 -29.27 4.11 -151.34
CA GLN A 651 -30.11 3.22 -152.15
C GLN A 651 -31.24 3.96 -152.88
N HIS A 652 -31.77 5.05 -152.28
CA HIS A 652 -32.79 5.88 -152.92
C HIS A 652 -32.20 6.66 -154.10
N LYS A 653 -31.00 7.24 -153.93
CA LYS A 653 -30.26 7.93 -155.00
C LYS A 653 -29.85 6.99 -156.14
N GLU A 654 -29.46 5.75 -155.85
CA GLU A 654 -29.21 4.74 -156.89
C GLU A 654 -30.48 4.41 -157.69
N ARG A 655 -31.62 4.29 -157.01
CA ARG A 655 -32.92 4.10 -157.68
C ARG A 655 -33.30 5.30 -158.54
N GLU A 656 -33.04 6.52 -158.08
CA GLU A 656 -33.26 7.72 -158.88
C GLU A 656 -32.37 7.76 -160.12
N ARG A 657 -31.07 7.46 -160.00
CA ARG A 657 -30.15 7.34 -161.16
C ARG A 657 -30.61 6.28 -162.15
N TYR A 658 -31.05 5.12 -161.67
CA TYR A 658 -31.57 4.05 -162.52
C TYR A 658 -32.86 4.46 -163.25
N ASN A 659 -33.74 5.22 -162.59
CA ASN A 659 -34.94 5.76 -163.20
C ASN A 659 -34.62 6.84 -164.25
N GLU A 660 -33.68 7.75 -163.97
CA GLU A 660 -33.21 8.76 -164.93
C GLU A 660 -32.60 8.10 -166.17
N GLN A 661 -31.76 7.07 -165.99
CA GLN A 661 -31.17 6.32 -167.10
C GLN A 661 -32.22 5.60 -167.95
N ASN A 662 -33.24 5.02 -167.32
CA ASN A 662 -34.39 4.44 -168.04
C ASN A 662 -35.21 5.49 -168.81
N PHE A 663 -35.37 6.70 -168.25
CA PHE A 663 -36.04 7.80 -168.95
C PHE A 663 -35.24 8.28 -170.16
N GLU A 664 -33.91 8.34 -170.06
CA GLU A 664 -33.02 8.71 -171.17
C GLU A 664 -33.07 7.66 -172.29
N ASP A 665 -33.04 6.36 -171.94
CA ASP A 665 -33.19 5.26 -172.89
C ASP A 665 -34.56 5.26 -173.61
N GLN A 666 -35.63 5.68 -172.92
CA GLN A 666 -36.95 5.85 -173.52
C GLN A 666 -37.02 7.04 -174.49
N MET A 667 -36.34 8.14 -174.15
CA MET A 667 -36.23 9.30 -175.03
C MET A 667 -35.44 8.99 -176.31
N ASP A 668 -34.39 8.18 -176.24
CA ASP A 668 -33.62 7.78 -177.42
C ASP A 668 -34.37 6.78 -178.31
N LYS A 669 -35.21 5.90 -177.74
CA LYS A 669 -36.17 5.09 -178.51
C LYS A 669 -37.21 5.96 -179.23
N LEU A 670 -37.71 7.02 -178.60
CA LEU A 670 -38.63 7.98 -179.23
C LEU A 670 -37.97 8.73 -180.38
N LYS A 671 -36.70 9.13 -180.26
CA LYS A 671 -35.93 9.74 -181.36
C LYS A 671 -35.73 8.78 -182.55
N GLN A 672 -35.40 7.50 -182.30
CA GLN A 672 -35.28 6.49 -183.36
C GLN A 672 -36.63 6.21 -184.05
N THR A 673 -37.73 6.25 -183.30
CA THR A 673 -39.09 6.05 -183.85
C THR A 673 -39.52 7.24 -184.72
N ASN A 674 -39.19 8.47 -184.31
CA ASN A 674 -39.44 9.68 -185.10
C ASN A 674 -38.56 9.74 -186.38
N ALA A 675 -37.32 9.24 -186.33
CA ALA A 675 -36.45 9.14 -187.50
C ALA A 675 -36.98 8.12 -188.55
N MET A 676 -37.71 7.08 -188.14
CA MET A 676 -38.36 6.13 -189.07
C MET A 676 -39.66 6.66 -189.68
N LEU A 677 -40.39 7.56 -189.00
CA LEU A 677 -41.60 8.20 -189.54
C LEU A 677 -41.28 9.17 -190.69
N HIS A 678 -40.16 9.90 -190.63
CA HIS A 678 -39.75 10.80 -191.73
C HIS A 678 -39.26 10.07 -193.00
N LYS A 679 -38.95 8.77 -192.94
CA LYS A 679 -38.49 7.96 -194.09
C LYS A 679 -39.62 7.27 -194.89
N LYS A 680 -40.88 7.35 -194.45
CA LYS A 680 -42.02 6.61 -195.06
C LYS A 680 -43.14 7.45 -195.70
N GLY A 681 -43.01 8.79 -195.75
CA GLY A 681 -44.04 9.68 -196.32
C GLY A 681 -43.78 10.29 -197.71
N ASN A 682 -42.61 10.03 -198.33
CA ASN A 682 -42.20 10.69 -199.60
C ASN A 682 -42.31 9.77 -200.85
N ARG A 683 -43.31 8.88 -200.89
CA ARG A 683 -43.76 8.15 -202.10
C ARG A 683 -45.25 7.74 -201.98
N ALA A 684 -46.13 8.68 -202.27
CA ALA A 684 -47.42 8.52 -202.96
C ALA A 684 -48.08 9.90 -203.07
#